data_AF-A0A9D8TKV1-F1
#
_entry.id   AF-A0A9D8TKV1-F1
#
_cell.length_a   1.000
_cell.length_b   1.000
_cell.length_c   1.000
_cell.angle_alpha   90.00
_cell.angle_beta   90.00
_cell.angle_gamma   90.00
#
_symmetry.space_group_name_H-M   'P 1'
#
loop_
_entity.id
_entity.type
_entity.pdbx_description
1 polymer ?
#
loop_
_entity_poly.entity_id
_entity_poly.type
_entity_poly.pdbx_seq_one_letter_code
_entity_poly.pdbx_strand_id
1 'polypeptide(L)'
;MKQLKEDGGQLFSYWQQERSSKWLSLYASDFKDEVLSFENYVIDCSDDENVKKQSAKDKSIRLFENAQTVKDLFEVWDETYDKLIHEKGVIFGEDSQAYQIGVPPLRKKRLEDFKSEDKIVNRFEEILRHNNVSDKENAFNRLVALFICKLVDEMQKSDDDIVEFQYKVGTDSYESLQDRLQRLHKEGMEKFMGEEIYYVSDDYAENLFAQKLNDNRRRAAIEDLRNTIRILKFYSNNDFAFKDVHNEELFFQNGKILVEVVQLFQKYRIVYPSKHQFLGDLFEQLLNKGFKQNEGQFFTPMPITRFIWDCLPLDKIVRKKENFVFPKVIDYACGAGHFLTEAVEAINSYFIANGNIDAIRENMWCEHHIFGIEKDYRLARVAKVSLYMNGAGQGKIKFGDGLEQYTDEQITNSSFDILVANPPYSVSGFKGHLKLKNNSFELLERNLISNDGSEIETLFVERIAQLLKPKGIAAVVLPSSILSNDSNSYMCAREIILQFFHLRAVAQFGSKTFGATGTNTVVLYLEKFNEPPKRREIVKDVVNAILSGKFSEEWEDKEVFQKYIKKINVTEDLYKSFATETATKKELEGNEYFAQYIAWFDNLTEVQNKRKSNKFKKSSEEEQKKEIKEFFFKKVKEVESEKLIYFTLVHDQITLTITAPADNAEQKKFLGYDWSNRKGAEGIQISHTGGLLYNDTDRYAIDTIAAAVRFAFDNKQIELPESQGKYYAYLNTHDMIDFSRTSFNKAIKLTADKKIEIKSKWPLVKLGDIAEVLKGKSITSAQTKEGNIKVIAGGTDYAYLHNEANRPANTITISASGANAGFVNFWREPIFASDCTTVRGKNDLHTFFLYNFLLSIQNQIFYLQKGSAQPHVYPDDLKQIQIPDVDENVQQQIVSECEKVDEEYNNSRMTIEEYKKKIAETMANVKGEKKRLGEVADFRRGPFGGSLKKEIFVSSGYKVYEQQHAINNDFSIGEYYITEEKFNEMKSFELLPMDIIVSCSGTIGKVAVFPKNASKGIINQALLRLRKKINSLSIEYFSIILANSSNKFVENSHGTGLKNVAKIEVLKDILIPVPSLAEQERIVSEIETYESEIAKAKAIMASCPERKKMILEKWLR
;
A
#
# COMPACT_ATOMS: atom_id res chain seq x y z
N MET A 1 -9.36 0.75 50.76
CA MET A 1 -9.65 0.22 49.40
C MET A 1 -9.08 -1.19 49.17
N LYS A 2 -7.79 -1.45 49.40
CA LYS A 2 -7.17 -2.77 49.16
C LYS A 2 -7.90 -3.93 49.87
N GLN A 3 -8.09 -3.83 51.18
CA GLN A 3 -8.82 -4.83 51.98
C GLN A 3 -10.27 -5.01 51.51
N LEU A 4 -10.98 -3.90 51.23
CA LEU A 4 -12.35 -3.94 50.69
C LEU A 4 -12.44 -4.77 49.39
N LYS A 5 -11.46 -4.68 48.48
CA LYS A 5 -11.44 -5.47 47.23
C LYS A 5 -11.03 -6.94 47.42
N GLU A 6 -10.31 -7.26 48.50
CA GLU A 6 -9.80 -8.61 48.77
C GLU A 6 -10.86 -9.49 49.46
N ASP A 7 -11.60 -8.95 50.44
CA ASP A 7 -12.54 -9.73 51.26
C ASP A 7 -13.76 -8.93 51.77
N GLY A 8 -14.01 -7.73 51.24
CA GLY A 8 -15.09 -6.84 51.70
C GLY A 8 -14.70 -6.00 52.93
N GLY A 9 -13.61 -6.35 53.61
CA GLY A 9 -13.04 -5.63 54.74
C GLY A 9 -14.04 -5.30 55.85
N GLN A 10 -13.76 -4.19 56.55
CA GLN A 10 -14.58 -3.76 57.68
C GLN A 10 -15.98 -3.29 57.27
N LEU A 11 -16.16 -2.78 56.04
CA LEU A 11 -17.45 -2.31 55.55
C LEU A 11 -18.50 -3.42 55.48
N PHE A 12 -18.13 -4.60 54.97
CA PHE A 12 -19.05 -5.74 54.90
C PHE A 12 -19.31 -6.34 56.30
N SER A 13 -18.35 -6.23 57.21
CA SER A 13 -18.54 -6.59 58.62
C SER A 13 -19.61 -5.72 59.29
N TYR A 14 -19.60 -4.40 59.01
CA TYR A 14 -20.65 -3.50 59.48
C TYR A 14 -22.00 -3.80 58.83
N TRP A 15 -22.00 -4.12 57.53
CA TRP A 15 -23.23 -4.46 56.83
C TRP A 15 -23.88 -5.74 57.36
N GLN A 16 -23.08 -6.74 57.74
CA GLN A 16 -23.61 -7.96 58.37
C GLN A 16 -24.38 -7.65 59.66
N GLN A 17 -23.91 -6.69 60.45
CA GLN A 17 -24.55 -6.27 61.71
C GLN A 17 -25.84 -5.48 61.47
N GLU A 18 -25.87 -4.63 60.44
CA GLU A 18 -27.01 -3.78 60.09
C GLU A 18 -27.48 -4.02 58.64
N ARG A 19 -28.26 -5.09 58.47
CA ARG A 19 -28.74 -5.56 57.15
C ARG A 19 -29.77 -4.66 56.49
N SER A 20 -30.36 -3.69 57.21
CA SER A 20 -31.27 -2.70 56.62
C SER A 20 -30.53 -1.64 55.78
N SER A 21 -29.21 -1.59 55.87
CA SER A 21 -28.37 -0.67 55.11
C SER A 21 -28.49 -0.89 53.61
N LYS A 22 -28.90 0.15 52.88
CA LYS A 22 -29.00 0.15 51.41
C LYS A 22 -27.73 0.61 50.70
N TRP A 23 -26.90 1.39 51.38
CA TRP A 23 -25.70 1.98 50.82
C TRP A 23 -24.55 1.88 51.82
N LEU A 24 -23.42 1.38 51.36
CA LEU A 24 -22.19 1.30 52.13
C LEU A 24 -21.19 2.31 51.58
N SER A 25 -20.66 3.19 52.43
CA SER A 25 -19.80 4.28 51.99
C SER A 25 -18.44 4.26 52.67
N LEU A 26 -17.37 4.18 51.87
CA LEU A 26 -16.02 4.49 52.29
C LEU A 26 -15.71 5.93 51.93
N TYR A 27 -15.61 6.79 52.94
CA TYR A 27 -15.41 8.22 52.77
C TYR A 27 -14.10 8.66 53.43
N ALA A 28 -13.33 9.48 52.72
CA ALA A 28 -12.19 10.20 53.25
C ALA A 28 -12.23 11.63 52.72
N SER A 29 -11.90 12.62 53.56
CA SER A 29 -11.80 14.01 53.13
C SER A 29 -10.61 14.70 53.76
N ASP A 30 -10.15 15.74 53.07
CA ASP A 30 -9.03 16.58 53.44
C ASP A 30 -9.30 18.02 52.99
N PHE A 31 -8.67 18.99 53.64
CA PHE A 31 -8.79 20.41 53.33
C PHE A 31 -7.44 20.91 52.81
N LYS A 32 -7.33 21.21 51.51
CA LYS A 32 -6.13 21.77 50.89
C LYS A 32 -6.44 23.14 50.30
N ASP A 33 -5.68 24.15 50.70
CA ASP A 33 -5.80 25.53 50.22
C ASP A 33 -7.24 26.09 50.31
N GLU A 34 -7.91 25.86 51.45
CA GLU A 34 -9.33 26.23 51.69
C GLU A 34 -10.35 25.53 50.76
N VAL A 35 -9.91 24.57 49.95
CA VAL A 35 -10.77 23.74 49.11
C VAL A 35 -10.95 22.37 49.78
N LEU A 36 -12.21 22.01 50.04
CA LEU A 36 -12.57 20.66 50.49
C LEU A 36 -12.30 19.67 49.36
N SER A 37 -11.45 18.69 49.63
CA SER A 37 -11.23 17.53 48.77
C SER A 37 -11.76 16.28 49.46
N PHE A 38 -12.47 15.41 48.74
CA PHE A 38 -12.95 14.17 49.31
C PHE A 38 -12.93 13.04 48.28
N GLU A 39 -12.77 11.82 48.77
CA GLU A 39 -12.94 10.57 48.05
C GLU A 39 -14.10 9.80 48.67
N ASN A 40 -14.98 9.27 47.82
CA ASN A 40 -16.18 8.58 48.29
C ASN A 40 -16.50 7.37 47.42
N TYR A 41 -16.33 6.18 47.99
CA TYR A 41 -16.65 4.92 47.32
C TYR A 41 -17.93 4.35 47.93
N VAL A 42 -18.96 4.19 47.11
CA VAL A 42 -20.28 3.74 47.57
C VAL A 42 -20.64 2.41 46.92
N ILE A 43 -21.16 1.48 47.70
CA ILE A 43 -21.64 0.16 47.27
C ILE A 43 -23.15 0.09 47.49
N ASP A 44 -23.89 -0.28 46.45
CA ASP A 44 -25.32 -0.60 46.54
C ASP A 44 -25.49 -1.98 47.19
N CYS A 45 -26.29 -2.02 48.24
CA CYS A 45 -26.55 -3.19 49.06
C CYS A 45 -27.91 -3.82 48.77
N SER A 46 -28.57 -3.38 47.70
CA SER A 46 -29.84 -3.92 47.23
C SER A 46 -29.65 -4.86 46.05
N ASP A 47 -30.54 -5.84 45.95
CA ASP A 47 -30.57 -6.72 44.80
C ASP A 47 -31.36 -6.08 43.64
N ASP A 48 -30.76 -6.06 42.44
CA ASP A 48 -31.41 -5.55 41.23
C ASP A 48 -32.60 -6.43 40.83
N GLU A 49 -33.73 -5.81 40.47
CA GLU A 49 -34.96 -6.53 40.16
C GLU A 49 -34.82 -7.47 38.94
N ASN A 50 -33.97 -7.14 37.97
CA ASN A 50 -33.72 -8.03 36.84
C ASN A 50 -32.90 -9.25 37.29
N VAL A 51 -31.94 -9.05 38.18
CA VAL A 51 -31.13 -10.13 38.76
C VAL A 51 -31.99 -11.06 39.64
N LYS A 52 -32.93 -10.51 40.42
CA LYS A 52 -33.93 -11.30 41.17
C LYS A 52 -34.80 -12.15 40.25
N LYS A 53 -35.31 -11.57 39.15
CA LYS A 53 -36.09 -12.33 38.16
C LYS A 53 -35.26 -13.43 37.50
N GLN A 54 -33.97 -13.19 37.24
CA GLN A 54 -33.07 -14.21 36.71
C GLN A 54 -32.80 -15.33 37.72
N SER A 55 -32.55 -15.02 39.00
CA SER A 55 -32.27 -16.03 40.03
C SER A 55 -33.48 -16.93 40.34
N ALA A 56 -34.69 -16.47 40.03
CA ALA A 56 -35.89 -17.31 40.09
C ALA A 56 -35.80 -18.50 39.11
N LYS A 57 -35.17 -18.31 37.95
CA LYS A 57 -35.00 -19.31 36.88
C LYS A 57 -33.65 -20.02 36.92
N ASP A 58 -32.58 -19.33 37.34
CA ASP A 58 -31.23 -19.87 37.53
C ASP A 58 -30.80 -19.77 39.00
N LYS A 59 -30.84 -20.91 39.70
CA LYS A 59 -30.50 -21.00 41.14
C LYS A 59 -29.01 -20.84 41.43
N SER A 60 -28.14 -20.76 40.42
CA SER A 60 -26.72 -20.48 40.61
C SER A 60 -26.43 -19.01 40.89
N ILE A 61 -27.35 -18.10 40.52
CA ILE A 61 -27.21 -16.66 40.77
C ILE A 61 -27.44 -16.38 42.25
N ARG A 62 -26.44 -15.77 42.89
CA ARG A 62 -26.49 -15.41 44.32
C ARG A 62 -27.15 -14.04 44.48
N LEU A 63 -27.86 -13.85 45.57
CA LEU A 63 -28.51 -12.58 45.91
C LEU A 63 -28.10 -12.14 47.31
N PHE A 64 -28.03 -10.83 47.52
CA PHE A 64 -27.72 -10.26 48.82
C PHE A 64 -28.78 -10.66 49.85
N GLU A 65 -30.07 -10.73 49.48
CA GLU A 65 -31.16 -11.15 50.36
C GLU A 65 -30.97 -12.57 50.94
N ASN A 66 -30.24 -13.43 50.22
CA ASN A 66 -29.99 -14.83 50.61
C ASN A 66 -28.65 -15.03 51.32
N ALA A 67 -27.80 -14.01 51.39
CA ALA A 67 -26.47 -14.06 52.00
C ALA A 67 -26.50 -13.73 53.51
N GLN A 68 -25.79 -14.52 54.32
CA GLN A 68 -25.82 -14.40 55.79
C GLN A 68 -24.46 -14.05 56.42
N THR A 69 -23.35 -14.46 55.80
CA THR A 69 -22.01 -14.15 56.29
C THR A 69 -21.33 -13.02 55.52
N VAL A 70 -20.32 -12.37 56.11
CA VAL A 70 -19.47 -11.39 55.40
C VAL A 70 -18.91 -11.99 54.11
N LYS A 71 -18.48 -13.26 54.17
CA LYS A 71 -17.98 -14.00 53.03
C LYS A 71 -19.04 -14.17 51.94
N ASP A 72 -20.25 -14.58 52.31
CA ASP A 72 -21.35 -14.74 51.33
C ASP A 72 -21.72 -13.41 50.68
N LEU A 73 -21.76 -12.32 51.46
CA LEU A 73 -22.04 -10.97 50.96
C LEU A 73 -20.97 -10.52 49.97
N PHE A 74 -19.70 -10.73 50.31
CA PHE A 74 -18.60 -10.42 49.40
C PHE A 74 -18.65 -11.27 48.14
N GLU A 75 -18.95 -12.58 48.24
CA GLU A 75 -19.09 -13.47 47.09
C GLU A 75 -20.27 -13.05 46.20
N VAL A 76 -21.39 -12.57 46.74
CA VAL A 76 -22.48 -12.01 45.93
C VAL A 76 -22.03 -10.74 45.22
N TRP A 77 -21.39 -9.82 45.94
CA TRP A 77 -20.89 -8.56 45.38
C TRP A 77 -19.87 -8.82 44.26
N ASP A 78 -19.03 -9.83 44.42
CA ASP A 78 -18.04 -10.27 43.42
C ASP A 78 -18.68 -11.00 42.24
N GLU A 79 -19.37 -12.11 42.48
CA GLU A 79 -19.86 -13.01 41.43
C GLU A 79 -21.08 -12.45 40.68
N THR A 80 -21.95 -11.69 41.36
CA THR A 80 -23.23 -11.23 40.79
C THR A 80 -23.17 -9.78 40.33
N TYR A 81 -22.48 -8.92 41.09
CA TYR A 81 -22.41 -7.48 40.84
C TYR A 81 -21.01 -6.98 40.42
N ASP A 82 -20.09 -7.89 40.09
CA ASP A 82 -18.75 -7.62 39.54
C ASP A 82 -17.95 -6.58 40.36
N LYS A 83 -18.09 -6.64 41.68
CA LYS A 83 -17.53 -5.68 42.65
C LYS A 83 -17.80 -4.22 42.29
N LEU A 84 -19.00 -3.90 41.79
CA LEU A 84 -19.36 -2.54 41.39
C LEU A 84 -19.20 -1.55 42.55
N ILE A 85 -18.51 -0.43 42.28
CA ILE A 85 -18.29 0.68 43.21
C ILE A 85 -18.65 1.99 42.50
N HIS A 86 -19.44 2.83 43.15
CA HIS A 86 -19.72 4.19 42.69
C HIS A 86 -18.72 5.16 43.33
N GLU A 87 -17.83 5.73 42.51
CA GLU A 87 -16.66 6.49 43.01
C GLU A 87 -16.94 7.98 43.27
N LYS A 88 -18.06 8.54 42.78
CA LYS A 88 -18.48 9.94 43.01
C LYS A 88 -19.99 10.13 42.89
N GLY A 89 -20.56 10.93 43.78
CA GLY A 89 -21.84 11.60 43.55
C GLY A 89 -23.13 10.89 43.98
N VAL A 90 -23.05 9.73 44.61
CA VAL A 90 -24.25 9.03 45.14
C VAL A 90 -24.75 9.70 46.43
N ILE A 91 -23.84 9.95 47.38
CA ILE A 91 -24.18 10.52 48.70
C ILE A 91 -23.76 11.99 48.83
N PHE A 92 -22.58 12.34 48.31
CA PHE A 92 -21.97 13.67 48.50
C PHE A 92 -21.73 14.41 47.16
N GLY A 93 -22.59 14.19 46.16
CA GLY A 93 -22.51 14.84 44.85
C GLY A 93 -23.32 16.13 44.72
N GLU A 94 -23.04 16.90 43.66
CA GLU A 94 -23.80 18.10 43.32
C GLU A 94 -25.29 17.82 43.00
N ASP A 95 -25.59 16.63 42.49
CA ASP A 95 -26.97 16.18 42.23
C ASP A 95 -27.57 15.37 43.41
N SER A 96 -26.81 15.15 44.50
CA SER A 96 -27.31 14.37 45.63
C SER A 96 -28.32 15.19 46.42
N GLN A 97 -29.51 14.62 46.64
CA GLN A 97 -30.51 15.20 47.52
C GLN A 97 -30.52 14.49 48.87
N ALA A 98 -30.55 15.26 49.96
CA ALA A 98 -30.63 14.71 51.29
C ALA A 98 -31.84 13.76 51.42
N TYR A 99 -31.62 12.58 51.99
CA TYR A 99 -32.62 11.52 52.16
C TYR A 99 -33.17 10.89 50.87
N GLN A 100 -32.71 11.32 49.69
CA GLN A 100 -33.01 10.71 48.39
C GLN A 100 -31.71 10.21 47.76
N ILE A 101 -31.13 9.19 48.38
CA ILE A 101 -29.86 8.58 47.93
C ILE A 101 -30.17 7.61 46.80
N GLY A 102 -29.61 7.89 45.63
CA GLY A 102 -29.68 7.04 44.43
C GLY A 102 -28.54 7.36 43.49
N VAL A 103 -28.26 6.47 42.54
CA VAL A 103 -27.24 6.72 41.51
C VAL A 103 -27.77 7.85 40.61
N PRO A 104 -27.14 9.05 40.60
CA PRO A 104 -27.62 10.13 39.76
C PRO A 104 -27.47 9.73 38.29
N PRO A 105 -28.46 10.04 37.43
CA PRO A 105 -28.36 9.74 36.02
C PRO A 105 -27.23 10.55 35.39
N LEU A 106 -26.57 9.96 34.40
CA LEU A 106 -25.50 10.59 33.64
C LEU A 106 -26.07 11.80 32.86
N ARG A 107 -25.35 12.93 32.94
CA ARG A 107 -25.64 14.16 32.17
C ARG A 107 -24.59 14.35 31.08
N LYS A 108 -24.93 15.06 30.00
CA LYS A 108 -24.04 15.27 28.86
C LYS A 108 -22.70 15.90 29.23
N LYS A 109 -22.68 16.87 30.16
CA LYS A 109 -21.44 17.52 30.64
C LYS A 109 -20.46 16.59 31.36
N ARG A 110 -20.93 15.42 31.82
CA ARG A 110 -20.12 14.41 32.51
C ARG A 110 -19.58 13.31 31.57
N LEU A 111 -19.84 13.42 30.27
CA LEU A 111 -19.24 12.52 29.29
C LEU A 111 -17.73 12.78 29.18
N GLU A 112 -16.96 11.71 29.18
CA GLU A 112 -15.50 11.71 29.11
C GLU A 112 -15.01 11.46 27.67
N ASP A 113 -13.83 11.97 27.33
CA ASP A 113 -13.18 11.59 26.07
C ASP A 113 -12.54 10.20 26.19
N PHE A 114 -12.42 9.51 25.06
CA PHE A 114 -11.74 8.22 25.01
C PHE A 114 -10.23 8.35 25.20
N LYS A 115 -9.62 7.41 25.95
CA LYS A 115 -8.18 7.32 26.19
C LYS A 115 -7.60 6.01 25.63
N SER A 116 -6.32 6.05 25.26
CA SER A 116 -5.59 4.88 24.73
C SER A 116 -5.53 3.67 25.66
N GLU A 117 -5.69 3.89 26.97
CA GLU A 117 -5.65 2.86 28.01
C GLU A 117 -6.98 2.14 28.25
N ASP A 118 -8.10 2.64 27.69
CA ASP A 118 -9.45 2.15 28.01
C ASP A 118 -9.75 0.73 27.48
N LYS A 119 -8.94 0.23 26.53
CA LYS A 119 -9.02 -1.13 25.94
C LYS A 119 -10.44 -1.54 25.51
N ILE A 120 -11.23 -0.61 24.97
CA ILE A 120 -12.66 -0.79 24.67
C ILE A 120 -12.95 -1.98 23.75
N VAL A 121 -12.15 -2.18 22.69
CA VAL A 121 -12.30 -3.34 21.79
C VAL A 121 -12.17 -4.66 22.54
N ASN A 122 -11.16 -4.76 23.41
CA ASN A 122 -10.91 -5.99 24.15
C ASN A 122 -12.04 -6.27 25.16
N ARG A 123 -12.56 -5.23 25.81
CA ARG A 123 -13.71 -5.34 26.73
C ARG A 123 -14.99 -5.72 26.00
N PHE A 124 -15.25 -5.16 24.82
CA PHE A 124 -16.38 -5.56 23.99
C PHE A 124 -16.26 -7.04 23.57
N GLU A 125 -15.08 -7.49 23.15
CA GLU A 125 -14.86 -8.91 22.82
C GLU A 125 -14.97 -9.84 24.04
N GLU A 126 -14.58 -9.37 25.20
CA GLU A 126 -14.76 -10.09 26.47
C GLU A 126 -16.24 -10.29 26.78
N ILE A 127 -17.05 -9.23 26.68
CA ILE A 127 -18.52 -9.26 26.80
C ILE A 127 -19.12 -10.34 25.88
N LEU A 128 -18.73 -10.34 24.60
CA LEU A 128 -19.23 -11.34 23.66
C LEU A 128 -18.79 -12.77 24.04
N ARG A 129 -17.54 -12.94 24.48
CA ARG A 129 -16.97 -14.26 24.82
C ARG A 129 -17.62 -14.87 26.05
N HIS A 130 -17.75 -14.13 27.16
CA HIS A 130 -18.31 -14.70 28.39
C HIS A 130 -19.84 -14.85 28.34
N ASN A 131 -20.52 -14.14 27.43
CA ASN A 131 -21.95 -14.32 27.16
C ASN A 131 -22.26 -15.35 26.04
N ASN A 132 -21.25 -16.05 25.51
CA ASN A 132 -21.37 -17.04 24.44
C ASN A 132 -22.00 -16.51 23.14
N VAL A 133 -21.70 -15.27 22.75
CA VAL A 133 -22.11 -14.70 21.45
C VAL A 133 -21.11 -15.08 20.38
N SER A 134 -21.50 -15.97 19.47
CA SER A 134 -20.64 -16.49 18.40
C SER A 134 -20.68 -15.64 17.12
N ASP A 135 -21.81 -15.00 16.82
CA ASP A 135 -21.99 -14.17 15.64
C ASP A 135 -21.47 -12.75 15.86
N LYS A 136 -20.20 -12.55 15.52
CA LYS A 136 -19.52 -11.25 15.62
C LYS A 136 -20.06 -10.20 14.65
N GLU A 137 -20.55 -10.63 13.49
CA GLU A 137 -21.06 -9.72 12.46
C GLU A 137 -22.40 -9.15 12.88
N ASN A 138 -23.31 -9.99 13.40
CA ASN A 138 -24.54 -9.51 14.04
C ASN A 138 -24.21 -8.59 15.22
N ALA A 139 -23.32 -8.98 16.12
CA ALA A 139 -22.94 -8.16 17.27
C ALA A 139 -22.40 -6.77 16.88
N PHE A 140 -21.59 -6.68 15.82
CA PHE A 140 -21.12 -5.39 15.29
C PHE A 140 -22.28 -4.57 14.70
N ASN A 141 -23.22 -5.19 13.97
CA ASN A 141 -24.41 -4.48 13.47
C ASN A 141 -25.27 -3.89 14.60
N ARG A 142 -25.41 -4.60 15.72
CA ARG A 142 -26.07 -4.08 16.94
C ARG A 142 -25.29 -2.92 17.54
N LEU A 143 -23.97 -2.99 17.54
CA LEU A 143 -23.12 -1.90 17.99
C LEU A 143 -23.27 -0.64 17.14
N VAL A 144 -23.36 -0.77 15.81
CA VAL A 144 -23.63 0.37 14.90
C VAL A 144 -25.00 1.00 15.21
N ALA A 145 -26.03 0.20 15.48
CA ALA A 145 -27.34 0.69 15.90
C ALA A 145 -27.26 1.47 17.23
N LEU A 146 -26.50 0.97 18.21
CA LEU A 146 -26.26 1.65 19.47
C LEU A 146 -25.49 2.97 19.29
N PHE A 147 -24.51 3.02 18.37
CA PHE A 147 -23.84 4.28 18.04
C PHE A 147 -24.80 5.28 17.42
N ILE A 148 -25.73 4.86 16.55
CA ILE A 148 -26.77 5.75 16.03
C ILE A 148 -27.63 6.32 17.17
N CYS A 149 -28.04 5.49 18.12
CA CYS A 149 -28.81 5.93 19.30
C CYS A 149 -28.04 6.97 20.13
N LYS A 150 -26.76 6.69 20.39
CA LYS A 150 -25.90 7.57 21.17
C LYS A 150 -25.61 8.88 20.43
N LEU A 151 -25.41 8.84 19.11
CA LEU A 151 -25.21 10.03 18.28
C LEU A 151 -26.43 10.96 18.34
N VAL A 152 -27.63 10.42 18.14
CA VAL A 152 -28.85 11.25 18.16
C VAL A 152 -29.10 11.84 19.55
N ASP A 153 -28.91 11.06 20.61
CA ASP A 153 -29.06 11.51 22.00
C ASP A 153 -28.07 12.62 22.34
N GLU A 154 -26.77 12.42 22.09
CA GLU A 154 -25.75 13.45 22.33
C GLU A 154 -26.00 14.73 21.55
N MET A 155 -26.48 14.66 20.30
CA MET A 155 -26.72 15.84 19.47
C MET A 155 -27.97 16.64 19.86
N GLN A 156 -28.99 15.99 20.44
CA GLN A 156 -30.24 16.66 20.82
C GLN A 156 -30.20 17.29 22.22
N LYS A 157 -29.27 16.85 23.08
CA LYS A 157 -29.21 17.25 24.50
C LYS A 157 -28.27 18.45 24.73
N SER A 158 -28.61 19.29 25.68
CA SER A 158 -27.74 20.35 26.24
C SER A 158 -26.83 19.80 27.33
N ASP A 159 -25.81 20.55 27.75
CA ASP A 159 -24.78 20.07 28.71
C ASP A 159 -25.36 19.59 30.06
N ASP A 160 -26.40 20.27 30.56
CA ASP A 160 -27.06 19.89 31.80
C ASP A 160 -28.14 18.81 31.62
N ASP A 161 -28.51 18.44 30.40
CA ASP A 161 -29.55 17.45 30.19
C ASP A 161 -29.07 16.03 30.51
N ILE A 162 -30.00 15.20 30.99
CA ILE A 162 -29.78 13.77 31.21
C ILE A 162 -29.73 13.08 29.85
N VAL A 163 -28.64 12.36 29.60
CA VAL A 163 -28.50 11.53 28.39
C VAL A 163 -29.39 10.29 28.52
N GLU A 164 -30.04 9.88 27.45
CA GLU A 164 -30.91 8.71 27.45
C GLU A 164 -30.17 7.41 27.12
N PHE A 165 -29.03 7.51 26.43
CA PHE A 165 -28.09 6.42 26.20
C PHE A 165 -27.28 6.11 27.48
N GLN A 166 -27.95 5.48 28.44
CA GLN A 166 -27.35 4.94 29.67
C GLN A 166 -28.26 3.87 30.26
N TYR A 167 -27.71 3.00 31.11
CA TYR A 167 -28.51 2.17 32.00
C TYR A 167 -28.69 2.86 33.36
N LYS A 168 -29.94 3.16 33.74
CA LYS A 168 -30.28 3.85 34.98
C LYS A 168 -30.58 2.83 36.08
N VAL A 169 -29.55 2.56 36.88
CA VAL A 169 -29.58 1.61 38.00
C VAL A 169 -30.75 1.92 38.95
N GLY A 170 -31.52 0.90 39.30
CA GLY A 170 -32.67 1.01 40.22
C GLY A 170 -33.95 1.58 39.60
N THR A 171 -33.92 2.03 38.33
CA THR A 171 -35.12 2.50 37.61
C THR A 171 -35.41 1.73 36.33
N ASP A 172 -34.38 1.26 35.61
CA ASP A 172 -34.56 0.58 34.33
C ASP A 172 -34.77 -0.94 34.49
N SER A 173 -35.78 -1.46 33.81
CA SER A 173 -35.84 -2.87 33.43
C SER A 173 -35.19 -3.08 32.06
N TYR A 174 -34.95 -4.34 31.68
CA TYR A 174 -34.46 -4.63 30.33
C TYR A 174 -35.45 -4.19 29.24
N GLU A 175 -36.75 -4.30 29.50
CA GLU A 175 -37.81 -3.79 28.62
C GLU A 175 -37.72 -2.27 28.47
N SER A 176 -37.67 -1.51 29.57
CA SER A 176 -37.67 -0.05 29.52
C SER A 176 -36.39 0.54 28.90
N LEU A 177 -35.24 -0.13 29.09
CA LEU A 177 -34.01 0.23 28.37
C LEU A 177 -34.16 -0.03 26.87
N GLN A 178 -34.66 -1.20 26.49
CA GLN A 178 -34.80 -1.58 25.08
C GLN A 178 -35.80 -0.66 24.36
N ASP A 179 -36.94 -0.34 24.97
CA ASP A 179 -37.93 0.61 24.43
C ASP A 179 -37.31 1.99 24.18
N ARG A 180 -36.59 2.52 25.19
CA ARG A 180 -35.88 3.80 25.07
C ARG A 180 -34.85 3.81 23.93
N LEU A 181 -34.06 2.74 23.81
CA LEU A 181 -33.09 2.60 22.73
C LEU A 181 -33.76 2.44 21.36
N GLN A 182 -34.91 1.77 21.27
CA GLN A 182 -35.65 1.64 20.01
C GLN A 182 -36.21 2.99 19.54
N ARG A 183 -36.70 3.81 20.47
CA ARG A 183 -37.11 5.19 20.15
C ARG A 183 -35.92 6.02 19.65
N LEU A 184 -34.79 6.00 20.35
CA LEU A 184 -33.57 6.70 19.89
C LEU A 184 -33.10 6.17 18.53
N HIS A 185 -33.14 4.86 18.31
CA HIS A 185 -32.79 4.28 17.01
C HIS A 185 -33.69 4.80 15.90
N LYS A 186 -35.00 4.90 16.16
CA LYS A 186 -35.95 5.46 15.21
C LYS A 186 -35.61 6.89 14.85
N GLU A 187 -35.45 7.74 15.86
CA GLU A 187 -35.10 9.14 15.65
C GLU A 187 -33.77 9.29 14.89
N GLY A 188 -32.78 8.45 15.20
CA GLY A 188 -31.49 8.43 14.51
C GLY A 188 -31.57 7.96 13.06
N MET A 189 -32.35 6.91 12.77
CA MET A 189 -32.54 6.41 11.39
C MET A 189 -33.27 7.42 10.52
N GLU A 190 -34.32 8.05 11.04
CA GLU A 190 -35.05 9.10 10.33
C GLU A 190 -34.14 10.30 10.05
N LYS A 191 -33.43 10.78 11.08
CA LYS A 191 -32.58 11.97 10.98
C LYS A 191 -31.34 11.78 10.12
N PHE A 192 -30.68 10.63 10.21
CA PHE A 192 -29.36 10.43 9.60
C PHE A 192 -29.39 9.64 8.29
N MET A 193 -30.37 8.75 8.13
CA MET A 193 -30.52 7.91 6.94
C MET A 193 -31.73 8.32 6.09
N GLY A 194 -32.62 9.17 6.60
CA GLY A 194 -33.85 9.56 5.91
C GLY A 194 -34.87 8.41 5.82
N GLU A 195 -34.80 7.46 6.76
CA GLU A 195 -35.60 6.23 6.72
C GLU A 195 -36.59 6.17 7.88
N GLU A 196 -37.85 5.86 7.55
CA GLU A 196 -38.87 5.57 8.55
C GLU A 196 -38.72 4.13 9.04
N ILE A 197 -38.46 3.96 10.34
CA ILE A 197 -38.55 2.65 11.00
C ILE A 197 -39.77 2.59 11.92
N TYR A 198 -40.37 1.40 11.99
CA TYR A 198 -41.54 1.17 12.83
C TYR A 198 -41.13 0.96 14.29
N TYR A 199 -41.72 1.77 15.16
CA TYR A 199 -41.63 1.65 16.62
C TYR A 199 -43.05 1.82 17.17
N VAL A 200 -43.40 0.97 18.13
CA VAL A 200 -44.69 1.02 18.83
C VAL A 200 -44.36 1.32 20.28
N SER A 201 -44.79 2.47 20.78
CA SER A 201 -44.55 2.86 22.17
C SER A 201 -45.31 1.96 23.14
N ASP A 202 -44.75 1.74 24.33
CA ASP A 202 -45.44 0.99 25.40
C ASP A 202 -46.83 1.56 25.73
N ASP A 203 -46.98 2.89 25.72
CA ASP A 203 -48.25 3.58 25.99
C ASP A 203 -49.27 3.51 24.82
N TYR A 204 -48.95 2.83 23.72
CA TYR A 204 -49.78 2.81 22.51
C TYR A 204 -51.20 2.29 22.81
N ALA A 205 -51.31 1.20 23.58
CA ALA A 205 -52.60 0.63 23.93
C ALA A 205 -53.43 1.61 24.77
N GLU A 206 -52.82 2.26 25.76
CA GLU A 206 -53.52 3.25 26.59
C GLU A 206 -53.99 4.45 25.75
N ASN A 207 -53.12 4.97 24.89
CA ASN A 207 -53.43 6.07 23.98
C ASN A 207 -54.57 5.73 23.00
N LEU A 208 -54.58 4.50 22.48
CA LEU A 208 -55.61 4.01 21.56
C LEU A 208 -57.00 3.95 22.23
N PHE A 209 -57.05 3.70 23.55
CA PHE A 209 -58.27 3.54 24.32
C PHE A 209 -58.60 4.70 25.28
N ALA A 210 -57.77 5.75 25.33
CA ALA A 210 -57.91 6.89 26.26
C ALA A 210 -59.20 7.72 26.08
N GLN A 211 -59.89 7.63 24.94
CA GLN A 211 -61.14 8.36 24.66
C GLN A 211 -62.37 7.42 24.66
N LYS A 212 -63.55 7.89 25.09
CA LYS A 212 -64.82 7.13 24.96
C LYS A 212 -65.11 6.82 23.48
N LEU A 213 -64.88 5.58 23.06
CA LEU A 213 -65.07 5.12 21.69
C LEU A 213 -66.56 4.82 21.40
N ASN A 214 -67.14 5.49 20.40
CA ASN A 214 -68.40 5.06 19.77
C ASN A 214 -68.14 3.88 18.80
N ASP A 215 -69.18 3.24 18.27
CA ASP A 215 -69.05 2.02 17.44
C ASP A 215 -68.16 2.18 16.19
N ASN A 216 -68.13 3.37 15.59
CA ASN A 216 -67.27 3.67 14.44
C ASN A 216 -65.80 3.84 14.86
N ARG A 217 -65.53 4.52 15.99
CA ARG A 217 -64.18 4.66 16.55
C ARG A 217 -63.65 3.34 17.11
N ARG A 218 -64.51 2.46 17.63
CA ARG A 218 -64.12 1.10 18.05
C ARG A 218 -63.66 0.26 16.86
N ARG A 219 -64.37 0.34 15.72
CA ARG A 219 -63.95 -0.35 14.48
C ARG A 219 -62.61 0.16 13.97
N ALA A 220 -62.42 1.48 13.95
CA ALA A 220 -61.14 2.09 13.56
C ALA A 220 -59.98 1.68 14.50
N ALA A 221 -60.19 1.67 15.82
CA ALA A 221 -59.19 1.22 16.78
C ALA A 221 -58.84 -0.27 16.63
N ILE A 222 -59.83 -1.12 16.32
CA ILE A 222 -59.59 -2.54 16.02
C ILE A 222 -58.79 -2.71 14.72
N GLU A 223 -59.08 -1.90 13.70
CA GLU A 223 -58.34 -1.91 12.43
C GLU A 223 -56.90 -1.44 12.61
N ASP A 224 -56.69 -0.36 13.36
CA ASP A 224 -55.38 0.17 13.71
C ASP A 224 -54.58 -0.86 14.52
N LEU A 225 -55.16 -1.45 15.57
CA LEU A 225 -54.53 -2.53 16.34
C LEU A 225 -54.18 -3.75 15.47
N ARG A 226 -55.06 -4.15 14.54
CA ARG A 226 -54.76 -5.23 13.58
C ARG A 226 -53.58 -4.88 12.69
N ASN A 227 -53.49 -3.62 12.25
CA ASN A 227 -52.38 -3.14 11.45
C ASN A 227 -51.08 -3.09 12.27
N THR A 228 -51.12 -2.61 13.51
CA THR A 228 -49.96 -2.60 14.43
C THR A 228 -49.45 -4.01 14.70
N ILE A 229 -50.34 -4.96 15.01
CA ILE A 229 -49.97 -6.37 15.21
C ILE A 229 -49.35 -6.94 13.93
N ARG A 230 -49.91 -6.60 12.76
CA ARG A 230 -49.35 -7.01 11.46
C ARG A 230 -47.94 -6.44 11.26
N ILE A 231 -47.72 -5.17 11.58
CA ILE A 231 -46.41 -4.51 11.50
C ILE A 231 -45.41 -5.18 12.43
N LEU A 232 -45.76 -5.37 13.71
CA LEU A 232 -44.88 -6.04 14.67
C LEU A 232 -44.54 -7.47 14.24
N LYS A 233 -45.50 -8.20 13.66
CA LYS A 233 -45.31 -9.59 13.22
C LYS A 233 -44.44 -9.74 11.97
N PHE A 234 -44.49 -8.81 11.01
CA PHE A 234 -43.88 -8.99 9.69
C PHE A 234 -42.84 -7.95 9.29
N TYR A 235 -42.89 -6.75 9.89
CA TYR A 235 -42.07 -5.59 9.49
C TYR A 235 -41.21 -5.04 10.63
N SER A 236 -41.23 -5.65 11.81
CA SER A 236 -40.36 -5.28 12.93
C SER A 236 -39.27 -6.33 13.16
N ASN A 237 -38.07 -5.87 13.46
CA ASN A 237 -36.95 -6.71 13.89
C ASN A 237 -36.45 -6.20 15.24
N ASN A 238 -35.85 -7.06 16.05
CA ASN A 238 -35.21 -6.62 17.29
C ASN A 238 -33.82 -6.05 16.96
N ASP A 239 -33.75 -4.71 16.89
CA ASP A 239 -32.52 -3.98 16.54
C ASP A 239 -31.36 -4.19 17.52
N PHE A 240 -31.64 -4.68 18.74
CA PHE A 240 -30.67 -4.86 19.83
C PHE A 240 -30.56 -6.32 20.30
N ALA A 241 -30.96 -7.27 19.47
CA ALA A 241 -30.78 -8.70 19.69
C ALA A 241 -29.34 -9.15 19.35
N PHE A 242 -28.47 -9.22 20.36
CA PHE A 242 -27.17 -9.90 20.30
C PHE A 242 -27.34 -11.43 20.29
N LYS A 243 -28.44 -11.94 20.87
CA LYS A 243 -28.89 -13.33 20.79
C LYS A 243 -30.24 -13.42 20.09
N ASP A 244 -30.54 -14.53 19.44
CA ASP A 244 -31.84 -14.78 18.80
C ASP A 244 -32.95 -14.95 19.84
N VAL A 245 -33.60 -13.84 20.21
CA VAL A 245 -34.67 -13.82 21.21
C VAL A 245 -35.97 -14.39 20.62
N HIS A 246 -36.33 -15.59 21.06
CA HIS A 246 -37.60 -16.25 20.69
C HIS A 246 -38.39 -16.76 21.91
N ASN A 247 -37.89 -16.50 23.12
CA ASN A 247 -38.55 -16.79 24.38
C ASN A 247 -38.08 -15.79 25.46
N GLU A 248 -38.75 -15.83 26.62
CA GLU A 248 -38.48 -14.93 27.73
C GLU A 248 -37.09 -15.12 28.35
N GLU A 249 -36.59 -16.37 28.43
CA GLU A 249 -35.25 -16.63 28.98
C GLU A 249 -34.15 -15.97 28.15
N LEU A 250 -34.21 -16.14 26.83
CA LEU A 250 -33.27 -15.52 25.88
C LEU A 250 -33.40 -14.00 25.86
N PHE A 251 -34.59 -13.45 26.13
CA PHE A 251 -34.78 -12.03 26.32
C PHE A 251 -33.95 -11.51 27.51
N PHE A 252 -34.04 -12.16 28.68
CA PHE A 252 -33.24 -11.77 29.85
C PHE A 252 -31.73 -11.96 29.63
N GLN A 253 -31.32 -13.02 28.92
CA GLN A 253 -29.91 -13.20 28.54
C GLN A 253 -29.43 -12.10 27.59
N ASN A 254 -30.26 -11.70 26.62
CA ASN A 254 -29.94 -10.60 25.71
C ASN A 254 -29.90 -9.24 26.42
N GLY A 255 -30.86 -8.98 27.32
CA GLY A 255 -30.93 -7.76 28.12
C GLY A 255 -29.67 -7.54 28.96
N LYS A 256 -29.13 -8.61 29.56
CA LYS A 256 -27.83 -8.54 30.26
C LYS A 256 -26.70 -8.07 29.35
N ILE A 257 -26.56 -8.68 28.16
CA ILE A 257 -25.54 -8.29 27.17
C ILE A 257 -25.73 -6.83 26.75
N LEU A 258 -26.97 -6.43 26.48
CA LEU A 258 -27.30 -5.06 26.09
C LEU A 258 -26.89 -4.04 27.15
N VAL A 259 -27.16 -4.31 28.43
CA VAL A 259 -26.72 -3.47 29.56
C VAL A 259 -25.20 -3.37 29.61
N GLU A 260 -24.47 -4.48 29.53
CA GLU A 260 -23.00 -4.48 29.56
C GLU A 260 -22.40 -3.65 28.41
N VAL A 261 -22.96 -3.77 27.19
CA VAL A 261 -22.52 -2.99 26.03
C VAL A 261 -22.87 -1.51 26.20
N VAL A 262 -24.08 -1.17 26.66
CA VAL A 262 -24.46 0.24 26.92
C VAL A 262 -23.54 0.85 27.98
N GLN A 263 -23.29 0.15 29.08
CA GLN A 263 -22.40 0.61 30.15
C GLN A 263 -20.95 0.80 29.68
N LEU A 264 -20.49 -0.02 28.73
CA LEU A 264 -19.17 0.14 28.12
C LEU A 264 -19.01 1.49 27.41
N PHE A 265 -20.06 2.00 26.74
CA PHE A 265 -20.01 3.22 25.94
C PHE A 265 -20.66 4.44 26.59
N GLN A 266 -21.56 4.29 27.57
CA GLN A 266 -22.41 5.38 28.07
C GLN A 266 -21.62 6.58 28.59
N LYS A 267 -20.48 6.34 29.27
CA LYS A 267 -19.67 7.40 29.89
C LYS A 267 -18.83 8.19 28.90
N TYR A 268 -18.62 7.69 27.68
CA TYR A 268 -17.75 8.35 26.71
C TYR A 268 -18.55 9.25 25.77
N ARG A 269 -17.97 10.35 25.31
CA ARG A 269 -18.49 11.17 24.22
C ARG A 269 -18.10 10.56 22.88
N ILE A 270 -19.03 10.52 21.91
CA ILE A 270 -18.73 10.09 20.52
C ILE A 270 -18.95 11.21 19.49
N VAL A 271 -19.62 12.30 19.86
CA VAL A 271 -19.79 13.48 18.98
C VAL A 271 -18.67 14.49 19.27
N TYR A 272 -17.80 14.72 18.30
CA TYR A 272 -16.70 15.69 18.39
C TYR A 272 -16.84 16.80 17.33
N PRO A 273 -16.44 18.05 17.62
CA PRO A 273 -16.43 19.14 16.63
C PRO A 273 -15.43 18.93 15.49
N SER A 274 -14.40 18.11 15.72
CA SER A 274 -13.34 17.77 14.77
C SER A 274 -12.93 16.31 14.94
N LYS A 275 -12.20 15.78 13.96
CA LYS A 275 -11.70 14.40 13.97
C LYS A 275 -10.97 14.08 15.29
N HIS A 276 -11.44 13.05 15.99
CA HIS A 276 -10.75 12.50 17.16
C HIS A 276 -10.05 11.19 16.76
N GLN A 277 -8.73 11.26 16.56
CA GLN A 277 -7.94 10.15 15.98
C GLN A 277 -8.19 8.81 16.69
N PHE A 278 -8.20 8.80 18.03
CA PHE A 278 -8.42 7.58 18.80
C PHE A 278 -9.81 6.96 18.59
N LEU A 279 -10.85 7.78 18.39
CA LEU A 279 -12.20 7.26 18.15
C LEU A 279 -12.29 6.64 16.76
N GLY A 280 -11.67 7.28 15.76
CA GLY A 280 -11.53 6.72 14.42
C GLY A 280 -10.81 5.37 14.47
N ASP A 281 -9.65 5.31 15.12
CA ASP A 281 -8.86 4.07 15.25
C ASP A 281 -9.65 2.97 15.98
N LEU A 282 -10.41 3.32 17.02
CA LEU A 282 -11.29 2.40 17.74
C LEU A 282 -12.36 1.82 16.81
N PHE A 283 -13.03 2.67 16.04
CA PHE A 283 -14.06 2.26 15.10
C PHE A 283 -13.50 1.36 13.99
N GLU A 284 -12.35 1.71 13.43
CA GLU A 284 -11.65 0.90 12.42
C GLU A 284 -11.27 -0.48 12.95
N GLN A 285 -10.80 -0.58 14.19
CA GLN A 285 -10.50 -1.87 14.81
C GLN A 285 -11.75 -2.73 14.98
N LEU A 286 -12.87 -2.13 15.36
CA LEU A 286 -14.15 -2.83 15.49
C LEU A 286 -14.68 -3.25 14.11
N LEU A 287 -14.57 -2.40 13.09
CA LEU A 287 -15.01 -2.67 11.72
C LEU A 287 -14.26 -3.87 11.11
N ASN A 288 -12.92 -3.86 11.19
CA ASN A 288 -12.08 -4.93 10.65
C ASN A 288 -12.32 -6.30 11.31
N LYS A 289 -12.82 -6.31 12.56
CA LYS A 289 -13.17 -7.53 13.28
C LYS A 289 -14.63 -7.97 13.09
N GLY A 290 -15.52 -7.01 12.87
CA GLY A 290 -16.97 -7.21 12.73
C GLY A 290 -17.38 -7.65 11.32
N PHE A 291 -16.67 -7.21 10.29
CA PHE A 291 -16.97 -7.56 8.90
C PHE A 291 -15.95 -8.55 8.32
N LYS A 292 -16.43 -9.68 7.82
CA LYS A 292 -15.63 -10.58 6.97
C LYS A 292 -15.65 -10.06 5.53
N GLN A 293 -14.48 -9.85 4.95
CA GLN A 293 -14.35 -9.50 3.53
C GLN A 293 -14.62 -10.73 2.66
N ASN A 294 -15.74 -10.73 1.92
CA ASN A 294 -16.06 -11.75 0.91
C ASN A 294 -15.46 -11.37 -0.46
N GLU A 295 -15.48 -12.29 -1.43
CA GLU A 295 -15.02 -12.02 -2.80
C GLU A 295 -15.71 -10.77 -3.38
N GLY A 296 -14.91 -9.76 -3.76
CA GLY A 296 -15.39 -8.51 -4.34
C GLY A 296 -15.70 -7.38 -3.35
N GLN A 297 -15.56 -7.59 -2.04
CA GLN A 297 -15.76 -6.56 -1.00
C GLN A 297 -14.47 -6.33 -0.22
N PHE A 298 -13.64 -5.38 -0.67
CA PHE A 298 -12.35 -5.06 -0.06
C PHE A 298 -12.35 -3.62 0.45
N PHE A 299 -12.07 -3.45 1.75
CA PHE A 299 -11.87 -2.12 2.32
C PHE A 299 -10.54 -1.56 1.84
N THR A 300 -10.58 -0.34 1.32
CA THR A 300 -9.35 0.39 0.98
C THR A 300 -8.62 0.78 2.26
N PRO A 301 -7.35 0.35 2.45
CA PRO A 301 -6.56 0.72 3.63
C PRO A 301 -6.44 2.24 3.79
N MET A 302 -6.52 2.74 5.02
CA MET A 302 -6.36 4.17 5.32
C MET A 302 -5.05 4.78 4.77
N PRO A 303 -3.88 4.10 4.79
CA PRO A 303 -2.69 4.63 4.14
C PRO A 303 -2.85 4.84 2.61
N ILE A 304 -3.66 4.02 1.95
CA ILE A 304 -3.91 4.13 0.51
C ILE A 304 -4.91 5.24 0.21
N THR A 305 -5.97 5.39 1.01
CA THR A 305 -6.89 6.54 0.86
C THR A 305 -6.15 7.86 1.06
N ARG A 306 -5.29 7.92 2.09
CA ARG A 306 -4.39 9.04 2.40
C ARG A 306 -3.48 9.37 1.22
N PHE A 307 -2.78 8.37 0.68
CA PHE A 307 -1.93 8.53 -0.51
C PHE A 307 -2.71 9.10 -1.69
N ILE A 308 -3.88 8.54 -2.01
CA ILE A 308 -4.70 8.97 -3.14
C ILE A 308 -5.12 10.44 -3.00
N TRP A 309 -5.50 10.88 -1.80
CA TRP A 309 -5.86 12.27 -1.55
C TRP A 309 -4.68 13.23 -1.61
N ASP A 310 -3.51 12.83 -1.12
CA ASP A 310 -2.29 13.65 -1.18
C ASP A 310 -1.75 13.82 -2.61
N CYS A 311 -2.07 12.89 -3.51
CA CYS A 311 -1.81 13.00 -4.94
C CYS A 311 -2.66 14.07 -5.65
N LEU A 312 -3.79 14.51 -5.07
CA LEU A 312 -4.71 15.41 -5.76
C LEU A 312 -4.25 16.88 -5.68
N PRO A 313 -4.38 17.65 -6.78
CA PRO A 313 -4.00 19.07 -6.81
C PRO A 313 -5.12 19.94 -6.21
N LEU A 314 -5.36 19.82 -4.91
CA LEU A 314 -6.45 20.52 -4.21
C LEU A 314 -6.36 22.04 -4.37
N ASP A 315 -5.15 22.59 -4.48
CA ASP A 315 -4.92 24.02 -4.69
C ASP A 315 -5.64 24.54 -5.94
N LYS A 316 -5.64 23.78 -7.04
CA LYS A 316 -6.30 24.16 -8.30
C LYS A 316 -7.81 24.17 -8.22
N ILE A 317 -8.37 23.34 -7.35
CA ILE A 317 -9.81 23.09 -7.28
C ILE A 317 -10.42 24.05 -6.26
N VAL A 318 -9.77 24.16 -5.09
CA VAL A 318 -10.22 24.97 -3.96
C VAL A 318 -9.98 26.45 -4.22
N ARG A 319 -8.84 26.82 -4.80
CA ARG A 319 -8.51 28.23 -5.05
C ARG A 319 -9.06 28.68 -6.40
N LYS A 320 -10.09 29.53 -6.38
CA LYS A 320 -10.64 30.16 -7.59
C LYS A 320 -10.46 31.67 -7.50
N LYS A 321 -9.47 32.19 -8.24
CA LYS A 321 -9.03 33.60 -8.18
C LYS A 321 -8.52 33.94 -6.77
N GLU A 322 -8.99 35.05 -6.17
CA GLU A 322 -8.66 35.46 -4.80
C GLU A 322 -9.56 34.79 -3.73
N ASN A 323 -10.53 33.95 -4.14
CA ASN A 323 -11.46 33.30 -3.21
C ASN A 323 -11.21 31.79 -3.07
N PHE A 324 -11.62 31.24 -1.93
CA PHE A 324 -11.64 29.81 -1.64
C PHE A 324 -13.06 29.25 -1.84
N VAL A 325 -13.16 28.09 -2.50
CA VAL A 325 -14.43 27.40 -2.78
C VAL A 325 -14.27 25.92 -2.45
N PHE A 326 -15.21 25.34 -1.71
CA PHE A 326 -15.19 23.91 -1.43
C PHE A 326 -15.46 23.07 -2.70
N PRO A 327 -14.71 22.00 -2.95
CA PRO A 327 -14.95 21.11 -4.09
C PRO A 327 -16.20 20.25 -3.83
N LYS A 328 -16.95 19.90 -4.87
CA LYS A 328 -17.99 18.88 -4.76
C LYS A 328 -17.37 17.50 -5.01
N VAL A 329 -17.34 16.66 -3.98
CA VAL A 329 -16.67 15.35 -3.94
C VAL A 329 -17.69 14.22 -3.94
N ILE A 330 -17.42 13.15 -4.70
CA ILE A 330 -18.22 11.93 -4.65
C ILE A 330 -17.36 10.67 -4.60
N ASP A 331 -17.82 9.69 -3.81
CA ASP A 331 -17.44 8.29 -3.93
C ASP A 331 -18.69 7.46 -4.27
N TYR A 332 -18.74 6.91 -5.49
CA TYR A 332 -19.89 6.14 -5.97
C TYR A 332 -19.93 4.69 -5.45
N ALA A 333 -18.96 4.27 -4.64
CA ALA A 333 -18.79 2.94 -4.08
C ALA A 333 -18.06 3.06 -2.72
N CYS A 334 -18.69 3.80 -1.81
CA CYS A 334 -17.99 4.37 -0.66
C CYS A 334 -17.68 3.40 0.48
N GLY A 335 -18.30 2.21 0.52
CA GLY A 335 -18.05 1.20 1.54
C GLY A 335 -18.26 1.76 2.95
N ALA A 336 -17.22 1.69 3.78
CA ALA A 336 -17.23 2.26 5.14
C ALA A 336 -16.92 3.78 5.20
N GLY A 337 -16.74 4.44 4.05
CA GLY A 337 -16.57 5.88 3.95
C GLY A 337 -15.13 6.40 4.07
N HIS A 338 -14.10 5.54 4.01
CA HIS A 338 -12.70 5.94 4.22
C HIS A 338 -12.21 7.03 3.25
N PHE A 339 -12.62 6.98 1.98
CA PHE A 339 -12.28 8.04 1.02
C PHE A 339 -12.96 9.36 1.36
N LEU A 340 -14.19 9.33 1.90
CA LEU A 340 -14.95 10.54 2.24
C LEU A 340 -14.45 11.19 3.53
N THR A 341 -14.11 10.40 4.54
CA THR A 341 -13.50 10.92 5.77
C THR A 341 -12.12 11.52 5.50
N GLU A 342 -11.32 10.86 4.64
CA GLU A 342 -10.02 11.39 4.23
C GLU A 342 -10.14 12.63 3.32
N ALA A 343 -11.22 12.74 2.53
CA ALA A 343 -11.52 13.94 1.75
C ALA A 343 -11.64 15.18 2.64
N VAL A 344 -12.42 15.05 3.70
CA VAL A 344 -12.69 16.13 4.65
C VAL A 344 -11.39 16.54 5.34
N GLU A 345 -10.60 15.56 5.77
CA GLU A 345 -9.31 15.81 6.40
C GLU A 345 -8.33 16.53 5.45
N ALA A 346 -8.21 16.08 4.20
CA ALA A 346 -7.32 16.68 3.20
C ALA A 346 -7.73 18.11 2.84
N ILE A 347 -9.03 18.35 2.66
CA ILE A 347 -9.58 19.69 2.36
C ILE A 347 -9.41 20.61 3.56
N ASN A 348 -9.74 20.16 4.77
CA ASN A 348 -9.56 20.94 5.98
C ASN A 348 -8.09 21.30 6.21
N SER A 349 -7.17 20.35 6.02
CA SER A 349 -5.72 20.59 6.11
C SER A 349 -5.28 21.69 5.15
N TYR A 350 -5.84 21.72 3.93
CA TYR A 350 -5.57 22.79 2.96
C TYR A 350 -6.06 24.15 3.44
N PHE A 351 -7.29 24.24 3.97
CA PHE A 351 -7.83 25.51 4.50
C PHE A 351 -7.04 26.02 5.72
N ILE A 352 -6.64 25.12 6.63
CA ILE A 352 -5.79 25.43 7.79
C ILE A 352 -4.44 25.99 7.34
N ALA A 353 -3.77 25.31 6.41
CA ALA A 353 -2.47 25.74 5.88
C ALA A 353 -2.52 27.13 5.21
N ASN A 354 -3.70 27.54 4.74
CA ASN A 354 -3.94 28.83 4.10
C ASN A 354 -4.62 29.87 5.02
N GLY A 355 -4.73 29.61 6.33
CA GLY A 355 -5.24 30.56 7.33
C GLY A 355 -6.77 30.76 7.33
N ASN A 356 -7.55 29.87 6.69
CA ASN A 356 -9.02 29.98 6.57
C ASN A 356 -9.75 29.01 7.51
N ILE A 357 -9.40 29.02 8.79
CA ILE A 357 -9.92 28.07 9.79
C ILE A 357 -11.43 28.27 10.02
N ASP A 358 -11.92 29.52 9.97
CA ASP A 358 -13.35 29.80 10.21
C ASP A 358 -14.27 29.15 9.17
N ALA A 359 -13.81 28.96 7.93
CA ALA A 359 -14.59 28.34 6.86
C ALA A 359 -14.86 26.84 7.10
N ILE A 360 -14.04 26.19 7.93
CA ILE A 360 -14.14 24.75 8.24
C ILE A 360 -14.71 24.49 9.65
N ARG A 361 -15.17 25.55 10.34
CA ARG A 361 -15.76 25.41 11.68
C ARG A 361 -16.95 24.44 11.65
N GLU A 362 -16.89 23.43 12.50
CA GLU A 362 -17.91 22.36 12.63
C GLU A 362 -18.17 21.59 11.32
N ASN A 363 -17.32 21.75 10.30
CA ASN A 363 -17.42 21.10 8.98
C ASN A 363 -18.79 21.23 8.29
N MET A 364 -19.52 22.33 8.53
CA MET A 364 -20.85 22.57 7.94
C MET A 364 -20.84 22.54 6.40
N TRP A 365 -19.69 22.83 5.78
CA TRP A 365 -19.52 22.75 4.33
C TRP A 365 -19.77 21.34 3.77
N CYS A 366 -19.65 20.28 4.57
CA CYS A 366 -19.81 18.89 4.11
C CYS A 366 -21.21 18.61 3.54
N GLU A 367 -22.25 19.29 4.02
CA GLU A 367 -23.66 19.03 3.66
C GLU A 367 -23.95 19.09 2.15
N HIS A 368 -23.27 20.00 1.45
CA HIS A 368 -23.48 20.24 0.01
C HIS A 368 -22.28 19.82 -0.85
N HIS A 369 -21.25 19.24 -0.23
CA HIS A 369 -19.96 19.00 -0.88
C HIS A 369 -19.44 17.56 -0.75
N ILE A 370 -19.90 16.76 0.21
CA ILE A 370 -19.47 15.37 0.40
C ILE A 370 -20.60 14.40 0.12
N PHE A 371 -20.42 13.52 -0.86
CA PHE A 371 -21.43 12.57 -1.32
C PHE A 371 -20.86 11.15 -1.42
N GLY A 372 -21.61 10.16 -0.94
CA GLY A 372 -21.29 8.74 -1.04
C GLY A 372 -22.47 7.93 -1.56
N ILE A 373 -22.22 6.88 -2.34
CA ILE A 373 -23.21 5.85 -2.67
C ILE A 373 -22.68 4.50 -2.19
N GLU A 374 -23.54 3.71 -1.54
CA GLU A 374 -23.22 2.34 -1.13
C GLU A 374 -24.43 1.42 -1.34
N LYS A 375 -24.18 0.22 -1.88
CA LYS A 375 -25.20 -0.76 -2.25
C LYS A 375 -25.50 -1.76 -1.14
N ASP A 376 -24.59 -1.98 -0.20
CA ASP A 376 -24.86 -2.72 1.04
C ASP A 376 -25.40 -1.78 2.11
N TYR A 377 -26.62 -2.04 2.57
CA TYR A 377 -27.32 -1.21 3.54
C TYR A 377 -26.55 -1.03 4.87
N ARG A 378 -25.85 -2.09 5.32
CA ARG A 378 -25.09 -2.06 6.57
C ARG A 378 -23.85 -1.19 6.41
N LEU A 379 -23.15 -1.31 5.28
CA LEU A 379 -21.99 -0.46 4.97
C LEU A 379 -22.39 1.02 4.82
N ALA A 380 -23.56 1.31 4.23
CA ALA A 380 -24.09 2.67 4.18
C ALA A 380 -24.27 3.29 5.58
N ARG A 381 -24.80 2.51 6.54
CA ARG A 381 -24.92 2.94 7.96
C ARG A 381 -23.55 3.14 8.60
N VAL A 382 -22.60 2.22 8.37
CA VAL A 382 -21.22 2.32 8.85
C VAL A 382 -20.55 3.60 8.32
N ALA A 383 -20.68 3.90 7.02
CA ALA A 383 -20.14 5.12 6.43
C ALA A 383 -20.73 6.38 7.07
N LYS A 384 -22.04 6.40 7.33
CA LYS A 384 -22.68 7.55 7.97
C LYS A 384 -22.17 7.75 9.40
N VAL A 385 -22.05 6.68 10.19
CA VAL A 385 -21.48 6.75 11.55
C VAL A 385 -20.00 7.17 11.51
N SER A 386 -19.22 6.64 10.57
CA SER A 386 -17.81 7.00 10.37
C SER A 386 -17.64 8.50 10.05
N LEU A 387 -18.49 9.06 9.19
CA LEU A 387 -18.51 10.50 8.92
C LEU A 387 -18.76 11.30 10.20
N TYR A 388 -19.74 10.93 11.03
CA TYR A 388 -19.98 11.62 12.31
C TYR A 388 -18.78 11.55 13.26
N MET A 389 -18.16 10.39 13.41
CA MET A 389 -16.98 10.21 14.28
C MET A 389 -15.75 11.01 13.81
N ASN A 390 -15.67 11.31 12.52
CA ASN A 390 -14.61 12.13 11.93
C ASN A 390 -15.00 13.62 11.79
N GLY A 391 -16.11 14.04 12.39
CA GLY A 391 -16.58 15.43 12.36
C GLY A 391 -17.20 15.85 11.02
N ALA A 392 -17.55 14.92 10.13
CA ALA A 392 -18.09 15.14 8.79
C ALA A 392 -19.56 14.69 8.64
N GLY A 393 -20.30 14.59 9.74
CA GLY A 393 -21.61 13.94 9.80
C GLY A 393 -22.68 14.50 8.85
N GLN A 394 -22.54 15.75 8.41
CA GLN A 394 -23.46 16.38 7.45
C GLN A 394 -23.29 15.85 6.01
N GLY A 395 -22.20 15.16 5.68
CA GLY A 395 -22.03 14.53 4.37
C GLY A 395 -23.17 13.54 4.05
N LYS A 396 -23.54 13.43 2.76
CA LYS A 396 -24.68 12.63 2.31
C LYS A 396 -24.26 11.24 1.86
N ILE A 397 -24.83 10.21 2.48
CA ILE A 397 -24.64 8.80 2.09
C ILE A 397 -25.95 8.28 1.53
N LYS A 398 -25.95 7.86 0.27
CA LYS A 398 -27.10 7.25 -0.39
C LYS A 398 -26.97 5.74 -0.40
N PHE A 399 -27.94 5.06 0.21
CA PHE A 399 -28.15 3.64 -0.04
C PHE A 399 -28.73 3.45 -1.45
N GLY A 400 -27.95 2.85 -2.35
CA GLY A 400 -28.29 2.78 -3.77
C GLY A 400 -27.23 2.11 -4.65
N ASP A 401 -27.49 2.05 -5.95
CA ASP A 401 -26.55 1.53 -6.95
C ASP A 401 -25.70 2.69 -7.51
N GLY A 402 -24.37 2.59 -7.41
CA GLY A 402 -23.43 3.61 -7.90
C GLY A 402 -23.52 3.92 -9.40
N LEU A 403 -24.16 3.03 -10.17
CA LEU A 403 -24.42 3.22 -11.60
C LEU A 403 -25.66 4.09 -11.89
N GLU A 404 -26.44 4.49 -10.88
CA GLU A 404 -27.66 5.28 -11.04
C GLU A 404 -27.48 6.78 -10.73
N GLN A 405 -28.51 7.57 -11.06
CA GLN A 405 -28.63 8.98 -10.69
C GLN A 405 -29.66 9.17 -9.58
N TYR A 406 -29.37 10.08 -8.66
CA TYR A 406 -30.24 10.45 -7.54
C TYR A 406 -30.39 11.97 -7.51
N THR A 407 -31.26 12.49 -8.38
CA THR A 407 -31.49 13.95 -8.54
C THR A 407 -31.95 14.62 -7.26
N ASP A 408 -32.82 13.96 -6.50
CA ASP A 408 -33.38 14.48 -5.25
C ASP A 408 -32.30 14.62 -4.16
N GLU A 409 -31.23 13.83 -4.26
CA GLU A 409 -30.08 13.83 -3.37
C GLU A 409 -28.93 14.72 -3.89
N GLN A 410 -29.16 15.48 -4.96
CA GLN A 410 -28.15 16.30 -5.66
C GLN A 410 -27.00 15.50 -6.29
N ILE A 411 -27.20 14.20 -6.54
CA ILE A 411 -26.25 13.35 -7.26
C ILE A 411 -26.66 13.29 -8.73
N THR A 412 -26.13 14.24 -9.50
CA THR A 412 -26.45 14.43 -10.92
C THR A 412 -25.20 14.45 -11.79
N ASN A 413 -25.36 14.10 -13.06
CA ASN A 413 -24.27 14.07 -14.03
C ASN A 413 -23.62 15.46 -14.20
N SER A 414 -22.32 15.47 -14.50
CA SER A 414 -21.50 16.67 -14.73
C SER A 414 -21.53 17.71 -13.60
N SER A 415 -21.68 17.28 -12.34
CA SER A 415 -21.79 18.18 -11.19
C SER A 415 -20.60 18.13 -10.23
N PHE A 416 -19.73 17.11 -10.30
CA PHE A 416 -18.67 16.87 -9.32
C PHE A 416 -17.30 17.40 -9.77
N ASP A 417 -16.56 18.00 -8.84
CA ASP A 417 -15.16 18.42 -8.99
C ASP A 417 -14.20 17.25 -8.85
N ILE A 418 -14.44 16.38 -7.86
CA ILE A 418 -13.54 15.28 -7.50
C ILE A 418 -14.36 14.00 -7.38
N LEU A 419 -13.86 12.92 -7.97
CA LEU A 419 -14.38 11.57 -7.80
C LEU A 419 -13.24 10.66 -7.34
N VAL A 420 -13.38 10.10 -6.14
CA VAL A 420 -12.47 9.07 -5.62
C VAL A 420 -13.27 7.83 -5.30
N ALA A 421 -12.81 6.66 -5.72
CA ALA A 421 -13.55 5.43 -5.48
C ALA A 421 -12.68 4.18 -5.63
N ASN A 422 -13.11 3.11 -4.97
CA ASN A 422 -12.66 1.74 -5.23
C ASN A 422 -13.89 0.88 -5.58
N PRO A 423 -14.41 0.99 -6.83
CA PRO A 423 -15.58 0.24 -7.25
C PRO A 423 -15.33 -1.28 -7.22
N PRO A 424 -16.40 -2.09 -7.13
CA PRO A 424 -16.28 -3.53 -7.28
C PRO A 424 -15.77 -3.88 -8.69
N TYR A 425 -14.99 -4.96 -8.79
CA TYR A 425 -14.46 -5.48 -10.05
C TYR A 425 -14.55 -7.01 -10.08
N SER A 426 -14.66 -7.58 -11.30
CA SER A 426 -14.75 -9.04 -11.51
C SER A 426 -15.95 -9.71 -10.83
N VAL A 427 -17.11 -9.03 -10.81
CA VAL A 427 -18.34 -9.55 -10.20
C VAL A 427 -19.11 -10.41 -11.20
N SER A 428 -18.96 -11.73 -11.10
CA SER A 428 -19.62 -12.69 -12.00
C SER A 428 -21.15 -12.57 -11.98
N GLY A 429 -21.78 -12.58 -13.15
CA GLY A 429 -23.23 -12.69 -13.32
C GLY A 429 -24.02 -11.40 -13.11
N PHE A 430 -23.38 -10.23 -12.96
CA PHE A 430 -24.10 -9.00 -12.59
C PHE A 430 -25.12 -8.55 -13.65
N LYS A 431 -24.84 -8.80 -14.94
CA LYS A 431 -25.64 -8.30 -16.07
C LYS A 431 -27.11 -8.75 -16.00
N GLY A 432 -27.38 -9.99 -15.60
CA GLY A 432 -28.74 -10.52 -15.48
C GLY A 432 -29.57 -9.87 -14.37
N HIS A 433 -28.90 -9.26 -13.39
CA HIS A 433 -29.52 -8.60 -12.24
C HIS A 433 -29.53 -7.07 -12.36
N LEU A 434 -28.89 -6.51 -13.38
CA LEU A 434 -28.79 -5.07 -13.57
C LEU A 434 -30.11 -4.51 -14.11
N LYS A 435 -30.81 -3.74 -13.28
CA LYS A 435 -32.05 -3.02 -13.64
C LYS A 435 -31.90 -1.54 -13.34
N LEU A 436 -31.29 -0.81 -14.27
CA LEU A 436 -31.09 0.63 -14.16
C LEU A 436 -32.42 1.38 -14.28
N LYS A 437 -32.70 2.31 -13.36
CA LYS A 437 -33.94 3.11 -13.39
C LYS A 437 -33.77 4.48 -14.07
N ASN A 438 -32.66 5.17 -13.81
CA ASN A 438 -32.47 6.58 -14.17
C ASN A 438 -31.10 6.89 -14.80
N ASN A 439 -30.47 5.91 -15.45
CA ASN A 439 -29.21 6.11 -16.16
C ASN A 439 -29.08 5.14 -17.34
N SER A 440 -28.30 5.51 -18.36
CA SER A 440 -27.97 4.62 -19.48
C SER A 440 -26.47 4.60 -19.73
N PHE A 441 -26.01 3.55 -20.41
CA PHE A 441 -24.58 3.28 -20.64
C PHE A 441 -24.37 2.81 -22.08
N GLU A 442 -23.39 3.40 -22.76
CA GLU A 442 -23.01 3.02 -24.12
C GLU A 442 -22.59 1.54 -24.20
N LEU A 443 -21.87 1.04 -23.19
CA LEU A 443 -21.45 -0.36 -23.15
C LEU A 443 -22.62 -1.35 -23.11
N LEU A 444 -23.72 -0.98 -22.44
CA LEU A 444 -24.94 -1.79 -22.36
C LEU A 444 -25.75 -1.69 -23.65
N GLU A 445 -25.93 -0.48 -24.18
CA GLU A 445 -26.67 -0.23 -25.42
C GLU A 445 -26.02 -0.93 -26.63
N ARG A 446 -24.69 -0.98 -26.67
CA ARG A 446 -23.90 -1.68 -27.71
C ARG A 446 -23.71 -3.18 -27.44
N ASN A 447 -24.26 -3.70 -26.34
CA ASN A 447 -24.13 -5.11 -25.92
C ASN A 447 -22.66 -5.61 -25.87
N LEU A 448 -21.75 -4.77 -25.35
CA LEU A 448 -20.31 -5.07 -25.28
C LEU A 448 -19.91 -5.84 -24.02
N ILE A 449 -20.74 -5.79 -22.97
CA ILE A 449 -20.58 -6.61 -21.76
C ILE A 449 -20.90 -8.06 -22.10
N SER A 450 -20.04 -8.97 -21.67
CA SER A 450 -20.21 -10.40 -21.92
C SER A 450 -21.49 -10.98 -21.28
N ASN A 451 -21.82 -12.21 -21.64
CA ASN A 451 -22.99 -12.89 -21.06
C ASN A 451 -22.73 -13.41 -19.63
N ASP A 452 -21.48 -13.77 -19.31
CA ASP A 452 -21.07 -14.03 -17.93
C ASP A 452 -21.11 -12.76 -17.08
N GLY A 453 -21.00 -11.58 -17.71
CA GLY A 453 -21.17 -10.27 -17.09
C GLY A 453 -20.29 -10.16 -15.86
N SER A 454 -18.97 -10.23 -16.06
CA SER A 454 -17.97 -10.13 -15.00
C SER A 454 -17.25 -8.77 -14.98
N GLU A 455 -17.41 -7.96 -16.03
CA GLU A 455 -16.63 -6.75 -16.29
C GLU A 455 -17.33 -5.46 -15.80
N ILE A 456 -17.94 -5.49 -14.61
CA ILE A 456 -18.73 -4.36 -14.05
C ILE A 456 -17.89 -3.08 -13.93
N GLU A 457 -16.59 -3.22 -13.69
CA GLU A 457 -15.65 -2.11 -13.61
C GLU A 457 -15.62 -1.23 -14.87
N THR A 458 -15.97 -1.79 -16.04
CA THR A 458 -16.03 -1.03 -17.30
C THR A 458 -17.19 -0.03 -17.31
N LEU A 459 -18.32 -0.36 -16.65
CA LEU A 459 -19.44 0.57 -16.47
C LEU A 459 -19.09 1.69 -15.49
N PHE A 460 -18.31 1.39 -14.45
CA PHE A 460 -17.81 2.41 -13.53
C PHE A 460 -16.84 3.38 -14.20
N VAL A 461 -16.03 2.94 -15.17
CA VAL A 461 -15.21 3.84 -16.00
C VAL A 461 -16.08 4.82 -16.79
N GLU A 462 -17.15 4.35 -17.41
CA GLU A 462 -18.13 5.23 -18.07
C GLU A 462 -18.80 6.18 -17.07
N ARG A 463 -19.12 5.69 -15.87
CA ARG A 463 -19.74 6.49 -14.80
C ARG A 463 -18.87 7.67 -14.36
N ILE A 464 -17.54 7.51 -14.35
CA ILE A 464 -16.59 8.61 -14.07
C ILE A 464 -16.81 9.75 -15.08
N ALA A 465 -16.89 9.42 -16.37
CA ALA A 465 -17.11 10.41 -17.44
C ALA A 465 -18.48 11.10 -17.33
N GLN A 466 -19.51 10.39 -16.85
CA GLN A 466 -20.85 10.97 -16.67
C GLN A 466 -20.92 11.94 -15.48
N LEU A 467 -20.31 11.61 -14.35
CA LEU A 467 -20.44 12.38 -13.09
C LEU A 467 -19.57 13.64 -13.02
N LEU A 468 -18.33 13.56 -13.52
CA LEU A 468 -17.38 14.67 -13.42
C LEU A 468 -17.77 15.83 -14.33
N LYS A 469 -17.60 17.06 -13.83
CA LYS A 469 -17.71 18.26 -14.65
C LYS A 469 -16.43 18.50 -15.47
N PRO A 470 -16.43 19.42 -16.44
CA PRO A 470 -15.22 19.81 -17.16
C PRO A 470 -14.09 20.20 -16.20
N LYS A 471 -12.86 19.73 -16.46
CA LYS A 471 -11.69 19.83 -15.54
C LYS A 471 -11.85 19.12 -14.19
N GLY A 472 -12.90 18.34 -14.00
CA GLY A 472 -13.05 17.49 -12.82
C GLY A 472 -11.98 16.39 -12.78
N ILE A 473 -11.58 16.00 -11.59
CA ILE A 473 -10.49 15.05 -11.36
C ILE A 473 -11.05 13.74 -10.80
N ALA A 474 -10.51 12.62 -11.29
CA ALA A 474 -10.79 11.30 -10.74
C ALA A 474 -9.50 10.61 -10.28
N ALA A 475 -9.59 9.91 -9.14
CA ALA A 475 -8.59 8.93 -8.73
C ALA A 475 -9.30 7.64 -8.33
N VAL A 476 -9.27 6.63 -9.20
CA VAL A 476 -10.09 5.43 -9.06
C VAL A 476 -9.23 4.17 -9.11
N VAL A 477 -9.47 3.27 -8.16
CA VAL A 477 -8.85 1.94 -8.09
C VAL A 477 -9.56 1.00 -9.05
N LEU A 478 -8.82 0.34 -9.93
CA LEU A 478 -9.35 -0.61 -10.93
C LEU A 478 -8.43 -1.84 -11.05
N PRO A 479 -8.91 -2.99 -11.54
CA PRO A 479 -8.02 -4.12 -11.83
C PRO A 479 -7.06 -3.76 -12.97
N SER A 480 -5.80 -4.21 -12.89
CA SER A 480 -4.78 -3.87 -13.90
C SER A 480 -5.15 -4.35 -15.32
N SER A 481 -6.05 -5.33 -15.44
CA SER A 481 -6.60 -5.82 -16.70
C SER A 481 -7.31 -4.73 -17.53
N ILE A 482 -7.82 -3.66 -16.90
CA ILE A 482 -8.45 -2.53 -17.61
C ILE A 482 -7.52 -1.94 -18.68
N LEU A 483 -6.21 -2.00 -18.44
CA LEU A 483 -5.18 -1.44 -19.31
C LEU A 483 -4.85 -2.31 -20.53
N SER A 484 -5.10 -3.63 -20.49
CA SER A 484 -4.55 -4.55 -21.50
C SER A 484 -5.47 -5.66 -21.99
N ASN A 485 -6.63 -5.90 -21.36
CA ASN A 485 -7.53 -6.97 -21.78
C ASN A 485 -8.22 -6.64 -23.13
N ASP A 486 -8.24 -7.60 -24.04
CA ASP A 486 -8.70 -7.46 -25.43
C ASP A 486 -10.20 -7.70 -25.64
N SER A 487 -10.97 -7.92 -24.57
CA SER A 487 -12.43 -7.96 -24.72
C SER A 487 -12.99 -6.60 -25.17
N ASN A 488 -14.13 -6.62 -25.87
CA ASN A 488 -14.76 -5.40 -26.37
C ASN A 488 -15.17 -4.43 -25.25
N SER A 489 -15.58 -4.94 -24.08
CA SER A 489 -15.93 -4.13 -22.91
C SER A 489 -14.71 -3.37 -22.37
N TYR A 490 -13.57 -4.04 -22.18
CA TYR A 490 -12.33 -3.40 -21.73
C TYR A 490 -11.74 -2.46 -22.79
N MET A 491 -11.83 -2.80 -24.08
CA MET A 491 -11.46 -1.90 -25.16
C MET A 491 -12.28 -0.60 -25.10
N CYS A 492 -13.61 -0.70 -25.00
CA CYS A 492 -14.49 0.48 -24.91
C CYS A 492 -14.21 1.32 -23.65
N ALA A 493 -13.91 0.70 -22.51
CA ALA A 493 -13.49 1.42 -21.31
C ALA A 493 -12.20 2.25 -21.54
N ARG A 494 -11.20 1.70 -22.26
CA ARG A 494 -10.00 2.46 -22.65
C ARG A 494 -10.32 3.58 -23.63
N GLU A 495 -11.25 3.37 -24.55
CA GLU A 495 -11.73 4.42 -25.46
C GLU A 495 -12.33 5.58 -24.67
N ILE A 496 -13.16 5.30 -23.66
CA ILE A 496 -13.72 6.33 -22.77
C ILE A 496 -12.60 7.07 -22.02
N ILE A 497 -11.63 6.36 -21.45
CA ILE A 497 -10.51 7.00 -20.74
C ILE A 497 -9.80 7.99 -21.68
N LEU A 498 -9.44 7.58 -22.89
CA LEU A 498 -8.66 8.39 -23.82
C LEU A 498 -9.49 9.51 -24.48
N GLN A 499 -10.80 9.32 -24.66
CA GLN A 499 -11.68 10.32 -25.30
C GLN A 499 -12.15 11.42 -24.36
N PHE A 500 -12.13 11.20 -23.04
CA PHE A 500 -12.68 12.14 -22.07
C PHE A 500 -11.64 12.73 -21.10
N PHE A 501 -10.46 12.11 -20.97
CA PHE A 501 -9.52 12.47 -19.92
C PHE A 501 -8.08 12.64 -20.40
N HIS A 502 -7.36 13.56 -19.74
CA HIS A 502 -5.93 13.49 -19.64
C HIS A 502 -5.56 12.39 -18.63
N LEU A 503 -4.72 11.44 -19.04
CA LEU A 503 -4.16 10.42 -18.15
C LEU A 503 -2.92 11.01 -17.47
N ARG A 504 -3.07 11.49 -16.23
CA ARG A 504 -1.99 12.21 -15.53
C ARG A 504 -0.99 11.27 -14.90
N ALA A 505 -1.50 10.23 -14.25
CA ALA A 505 -0.66 9.19 -13.66
C ALA A 505 -1.37 7.84 -13.58
N VAL A 506 -0.57 6.77 -13.53
CA VAL A 506 -1.04 5.41 -13.24
C VAL A 506 -0.14 4.80 -12.17
N ALA A 507 -0.72 4.48 -11.00
CA ALA A 507 -0.01 3.79 -9.93
C ALA A 507 -0.41 2.31 -9.90
N GLN A 508 0.52 1.41 -10.23
CA GLN A 508 0.33 -0.02 -10.20
C GLN A 508 0.73 -0.61 -8.86
N PHE A 509 -0.19 -1.34 -8.26
CA PHE A 509 -0.05 -1.97 -6.96
C PHE A 509 -0.10 -3.49 -7.08
N GLY A 510 0.74 -4.17 -6.29
CA GLY A 510 0.73 -5.62 -6.20
C GLY A 510 -0.49 -6.16 -5.45
N SER A 511 -0.79 -7.43 -5.65
CA SER A 511 -1.96 -8.15 -5.12
C SER A 511 -2.22 -7.98 -3.61
N LYS A 512 -1.17 -7.81 -2.79
CA LYS A 512 -1.27 -7.62 -1.34
C LYS A 512 -1.72 -6.22 -0.89
N THR A 513 -1.91 -5.27 -1.79
CA THR A 513 -2.17 -3.88 -1.40
C THR A 513 -3.55 -3.72 -0.77
N PHE A 514 -4.59 -4.29 -1.40
CA PHE A 514 -5.99 -4.15 -1.00
C PHE A 514 -6.56 -5.40 -0.30
N GLY A 515 -5.72 -6.15 0.42
CA GLY A 515 -6.10 -7.40 1.09
C GLY A 515 -5.44 -8.63 0.47
N ALA A 516 -5.99 -9.81 0.75
CA ALA A 516 -5.49 -11.09 0.23
C ALA A 516 -6.09 -11.47 -1.13
N THR A 517 -6.35 -10.49 -2.01
CA THR A 517 -6.77 -10.78 -3.39
C THR A 517 -5.56 -11.22 -4.21
N GLY A 518 -5.77 -12.07 -5.22
CA GLY A 518 -4.73 -12.41 -6.19
C GLY A 518 -4.55 -11.36 -7.30
N THR A 519 -5.41 -10.34 -7.34
CA THR A 519 -5.53 -9.41 -8.46
C THR A 519 -4.65 -8.18 -8.27
N ASN A 520 -3.79 -7.91 -9.25
CA ASN A 520 -3.04 -6.65 -9.29
C ASN A 520 -3.99 -5.50 -9.66
N THR A 521 -3.79 -4.36 -9.02
CA THR A 521 -4.66 -3.19 -9.15
C THR A 521 -3.87 -1.99 -9.66
N VAL A 522 -4.58 -1.03 -10.23
CA VAL A 522 -4.05 0.26 -10.65
C VAL A 522 -4.92 1.38 -10.08
N VAL A 523 -4.30 2.50 -9.72
CA VAL A 523 -5.01 3.76 -9.49
C VAL A 523 -4.81 4.62 -10.73
N LEU A 524 -5.91 4.96 -11.40
CA LEU A 524 -5.90 5.90 -12.52
C LEU A 524 -6.15 7.31 -12.01
N TYR A 525 -5.20 8.22 -12.26
CA TYR A 525 -5.35 9.65 -11.98
C TYR A 525 -5.73 10.37 -13.28
N LEU A 526 -6.98 10.79 -13.37
CA LEU A 526 -7.62 11.31 -14.57
C LEU A 526 -8.03 12.77 -14.36
N GLU A 527 -7.85 13.60 -15.38
CA GLU A 527 -8.41 14.96 -15.43
C GLU A 527 -9.32 15.08 -16.65
N LYS A 528 -10.60 15.39 -16.44
CA LYS A 528 -11.58 15.48 -17.52
C LYS A 528 -11.27 16.67 -18.42
N PHE A 529 -11.37 16.49 -19.72
CA PHE A 529 -11.17 17.57 -20.69
C PHE A 529 -12.06 18.80 -20.39
N ASN A 530 -11.55 19.96 -20.76
CA ASN A 530 -12.27 21.22 -20.62
C ASN A 530 -13.28 21.39 -21.76
N GLU A 531 -14.48 20.81 -21.60
CA GLU A 531 -15.56 20.82 -22.59
C GLU A 531 -16.74 21.70 -22.10
N PRO A 532 -17.53 22.34 -23.00
CA PRO A 532 -17.44 22.36 -24.46
C PRO A 532 -16.36 23.34 -25.00
N PRO A 533 -15.89 23.18 -26.25
CA PRO A 533 -16.26 22.13 -27.23
C PRO A 533 -15.70 20.74 -26.87
N LYS A 534 -16.31 19.66 -27.38
CA LYS A 534 -15.88 18.29 -27.09
C LYS A 534 -14.59 17.96 -27.82
N ARG A 535 -13.52 17.58 -27.11
CA ARG A 535 -12.19 17.34 -27.72
C ARG A 535 -12.26 16.24 -28.78
N ARG A 536 -13.03 15.18 -28.52
CA ARG A 536 -13.25 14.08 -29.48
C ARG A 536 -13.94 14.48 -30.79
N GLU A 537 -14.66 15.60 -30.80
CA GLU A 537 -15.29 16.12 -32.02
C GLU A 537 -14.28 16.95 -32.81
N ILE A 538 -13.52 17.83 -32.14
CA ILE A 538 -12.43 18.62 -32.76
C ILE A 538 -11.38 17.71 -33.41
N VAL A 539 -11.00 16.63 -32.73
CA VAL A 539 -9.99 15.69 -33.24
C VAL A 539 -10.43 15.05 -34.57
N LYS A 540 -11.73 14.86 -34.81
CA LYS A 540 -12.20 14.30 -36.08
C LYS A 540 -11.91 15.22 -37.26
N ASP A 541 -11.99 16.54 -37.06
CA ASP A 541 -11.71 17.51 -38.12
C ASP A 541 -10.22 17.48 -38.50
N VAL A 542 -9.33 17.44 -37.49
CA VAL A 542 -7.88 17.26 -37.68
C VAL A 542 -7.57 15.98 -38.45
N VAL A 543 -8.17 14.85 -38.03
CA VAL A 543 -7.97 13.54 -38.66
C VAL A 543 -8.46 13.53 -40.11
N ASN A 544 -9.62 14.13 -40.38
CA ASN A 544 -10.16 14.25 -41.72
C ASN A 544 -9.27 15.11 -42.64
N ALA A 545 -8.67 16.18 -42.10
CA ALA A 545 -7.72 17.02 -42.83
C ALA A 545 -6.45 16.23 -43.20
N ILE A 546 -5.90 15.44 -42.26
CA ILE A 546 -4.74 14.57 -42.49
C ILE A 546 -5.05 13.49 -43.54
N LEU A 547 -6.16 12.77 -43.39
CA LEU A 547 -6.54 11.67 -44.29
C LEU A 547 -7.01 12.12 -45.68
N SER A 548 -7.38 13.38 -45.84
CA SER A 548 -7.68 13.97 -47.15
C SER A 548 -6.44 14.55 -47.85
N GLY A 549 -5.28 14.59 -47.18
CA GLY A 549 -4.06 15.20 -47.69
C GLY A 549 -4.13 16.73 -47.80
N LYS A 550 -5.10 17.37 -47.13
CA LYS A 550 -5.37 18.81 -47.18
C LYS A 550 -5.30 19.45 -45.79
N PHE A 551 -4.26 19.16 -45.04
CA PHE A 551 -4.04 19.74 -43.72
C PHE A 551 -3.37 21.11 -43.82
N SER A 552 -3.76 22.03 -42.94
CA SER A 552 -3.32 23.43 -42.97
C SER A 552 -1.96 23.61 -42.28
N GLU A 553 -1.16 24.58 -42.73
CA GLU A 553 0.05 25.00 -42.01
C GLU A 553 -0.25 25.88 -40.79
N GLU A 554 -1.46 26.43 -40.69
CA GLU A 554 -1.85 27.38 -39.63
C GLU A 554 -2.46 26.69 -38.39
N TRP A 555 -2.77 25.40 -38.47
CA TRP A 555 -3.48 24.65 -37.42
C TRP A 555 -2.65 23.47 -36.87
N GLU A 556 -3.08 22.89 -35.75
CA GLU A 556 -2.40 21.79 -35.03
C GLU A 556 -2.16 20.54 -35.93
N ASP A 557 -2.90 20.42 -37.04
CA ASP A 557 -2.84 19.31 -38.00
C ASP A 557 -1.43 18.94 -38.44
N LYS A 558 -0.60 19.94 -38.78
CA LYS A 558 0.77 19.71 -39.28
C LYS A 558 1.66 19.14 -38.18
N GLU A 559 1.55 19.65 -36.96
CA GLU A 559 2.34 19.16 -35.83
C GLU A 559 1.97 17.73 -35.47
N VAL A 560 0.66 17.44 -35.38
CA VAL A 560 0.13 16.09 -35.12
C VAL A 560 0.60 15.13 -36.20
N PHE A 561 0.47 15.51 -37.46
CA PHE A 561 0.88 14.69 -38.60
C PHE A 561 2.37 14.35 -38.54
N GLN A 562 3.25 15.32 -38.29
CA GLN A 562 4.69 15.10 -38.19
C GLN A 562 5.06 14.17 -37.03
N LYS A 563 4.44 14.35 -35.86
CA LYS A 563 4.64 13.45 -34.71
C LYS A 563 4.13 12.03 -35.03
N TYR A 564 2.99 11.91 -35.72
CA TYR A 564 2.40 10.61 -36.05
C TYR A 564 3.26 9.83 -37.06
N ILE A 565 3.66 10.43 -38.19
CA ILE A 565 4.47 9.73 -39.19
C ILE A 565 5.84 9.31 -38.63
N LYS A 566 6.41 10.09 -37.71
CA LYS A 566 7.61 9.73 -36.96
C LYS A 566 7.35 8.53 -36.04
N LYS A 567 6.20 8.50 -35.35
CA LYS A 567 5.80 7.41 -34.45
C LYS A 567 5.67 6.08 -35.19
N ILE A 568 5.05 6.07 -36.37
CA ILE A 568 4.85 4.87 -37.19
C ILE A 568 6.03 4.56 -38.15
N ASN A 569 7.05 5.42 -38.19
CA ASN A 569 8.22 5.30 -39.05
C ASN A 569 7.89 5.26 -40.56
N VAL A 570 7.11 6.25 -41.01
CA VAL A 570 6.69 6.42 -42.41
C VAL A 570 7.17 7.78 -42.92
N THR A 571 7.58 7.87 -44.18
CA THR A 571 7.96 9.14 -44.80
C THR A 571 6.71 9.96 -45.15
N GLU A 572 6.85 11.29 -45.10
CA GLU A 572 5.76 12.21 -45.41
C GLU A 572 5.16 11.98 -46.80
N ASP A 573 6.01 11.82 -47.83
CA ASP A 573 5.57 11.58 -49.20
C ASP A 573 4.79 10.27 -49.35
N LEU A 574 5.24 9.20 -48.68
CA LEU A 574 4.56 7.91 -48.72
C LEU A 574 3.20 7.97 -48.01
N TYR A 575 3.11 8.63 -46.86
CA TYR A 575 1.82 8.78 -46.18
C TYR A 575 0.85 9.66 -46.97
N LYS A 576 1.33 10.77 -47.57
CA LYS A 576 0.49 11.64 -48.41
C LYS A 576 -0.06 10.92 -49.63
N SER A 577 0.76 10.11 -50.31
CA SER A 577 0.30 9.29 -51.44
C SER A 577 -0.69 8.19 -51.01
N PHE A 578 -0.57 7.64 -49.80
CA PHE A 578 -1.59 6.79 -49.20
C PHE A 578 -2.90 7.56 -48.95
N ALA A 579 -2.83 8.73 -48.32
CA ALA A 579 -3.99 9.56 -48.00
C ALA A 579 -4.77 9.98 -49.25
N THR A 580 -4.07 10.34 -50.33
CA THR A 580 -4.68 10.70 -51.62
C THR A 580 -5.03 9.50 -52.51
N GLU A 581 -4.83 8.26 -52.04
CA GLU A 581 -5.10 7.00 -52.76
C GLU A 581 -4.31 6.85 -54.08
N THR A 582 -3.21 7.60 -54.21
CA THR A 582 -2.32 7.61 -55.38
C THR A 582 -1.21 6.57 -55.29
N ALA A 583 -0.83 6.15 -54.08
CA ALA A 583 0.21 5.15 -53.85
C ALA A 583 -0.08 3.81 -54.56
N THR A 584 0.98 3.23 -55.13
CA THR A 584 0.96 1.88 -55.70
C THR A 584 1.20 0.83 -54.62
N LYS A 585 0.74 -0.41 -54.87
CA LYS A 585 0.98 -1.54 -53.95
C LYS A 585 2.47 -1.74 -53.67
N LYS A 586 3.34 -1.61 -54.68
CA LYS A 586 4.79 -1.79 -54.56
C LYS A 586 5.45 -0.73 -53.68
N GLU A 587 5.00 0.52 -53.76
CA GLU A 587 5.51 1.60 -52.89
C GLU A 587 5.13 1.35 -51.42
N LEU A 588 3.89 0.91 -51.17
CA LEU A 588 3.42 0.58 -49.82
C LEU A 588 4.11 -0.67 -49.23
N GLU A 589 4.35 -1.71 -50.04
CA GLU A 589 5.11 -2.91 -49.61
C GLU A 589 6.56 -2.61 -49.25
N GLY A 590 7.14 -1.53 -49.80
CA GLY A 590 8.51 -1.11 -49.51
C GLY A 590 8.71 -0.56 -48.09
N ASN A 591 7.64 -0.29 -47.34
CA ASN A 591 7.68 0.20 -45.96
C ASN A 591 7.08 -0.83 -44.99
N GLU A 592 7.80 -1.10 -43.89
CA GLU A 592 7.41 -2.12 -42.90
C GLU A 592 6.03 -1.88 -42.27
N TYR A 593 5.58 -0.63 -42.12
CA TYR A 593 4.28 -0.30 -41.54
C TYR A 593 3.13 -0.67 -42.48
N PHE A 594 3.19 -0.22 -43.75
CA PHE A 594 2.14 -0.51 -44.73
C PHE A 594 2.19 -1.94 -45.26
N ALA A 595 3.35 -2.60 -45.27
CA ALA A 595 3.47 -4.02 -45.60
C ALA A 595 2.60 -4.89 -44.66
N GLN A 596 2.52 -4.55 -43.37
CA GLN A 596 1.65 -5.24 -42.42
C GLN A 596 0.17 -5.06 -42.75
N TYR A 597 -0.25 -3.88 -43.21
CA TYR A 597 -1.63 -3.64 -43.66
C TYR A 597 -1.99 -4.46 -44.90
N ILE A 598 -1.06 -4.63 -45.84
CA ILE A 598 -1.26 -5.44 -47.03
C ILE A 598 -1.45 -6.91 -46.65
N ALA A 599 -0.57 -7.44 -45.80
CA ALA A 599 -0.68 -8.81 -45.29
C ALA A 599 -1.97 -9.02 -44.49
N TRP A 600 -2.36 -8.06 -43.65
CA TRP A 600 -3.62 -8.11 -42.90
C TRP A 600 -4.83 -8.10 -43.83
N PHE A 601 -4.87 -7.18 -44.79
CA PHE A 601 -5.97 -7.04 -45.74
C PHE A 601 -6.17 -8.31 -46.58
N ASP A 602 -5.09 -8.91 -47.08
CA ASP A 602 -5.17 -10.16 -47.87
C ASP A 602 -5.75 -11.34 -47.06
N ASN A 603 -5.63 -11.31 -45.73
CA ASN A 603 -6.16 -12.31 -44.82
C ASN A 603 -7.58 -12.01 -44.30
N LEU A 604 -8.17 -10.86 -44.61
CA LEU A 604 -9.54 -10.53 -44.16
C LEU A 604 -10.57 -11.45 -44.82
N THR A 605 -11.47 -12.02 -43.99
CA THR A 605 -12.55 -12.90 -44.46
C THR A 605 -13.46 -12.21 -45.48
N GLU A 606 -13.75 -10.91 -45.30
CA GLU A 606 -14.51 -10.10 -46.24
C GLU A 606 -13.83 -10.02 -47.62
N VAL A 607 -12.50 -9.85 -47.64
CA VAL A 607 -11.70 -9.78 -48.87
C VAL A 607 -11.69 -11.14 -49.57
N GLN A 608 -11.48 -12.23 -48.81
CA GLN A 608 -11.53 -13.59 -49.37
C GLN A 608 -12.91 -13.92 -49.94
N ASN A 609 -13.99 -13.55 -49.26
CA ASN A 609 -15.35 -13.75 -49.74
C ASN A 609 -15.67 -12.89 -50.97
N LYS A 610 -15.23 -11.64 -50.99
CA LYS A 610 -15.39 -10.74 -52.15
C LYS A 610 -14.68 -11.31 -53.38
N ARG A 611 -13.43 -11.78 -53.23
CA ARG A 611 -12.66 -12.46 -54.29
C ARG A 611 -13.35 -13.74 -54.79
N LYS A 612 -14.05 -14.46 -53.91
CA LYS A 612 -14.79 -15.68 -54.26
C LYS A 612 -16.14 -15.41 -54.93
N SER A 613 -16.69 -14.20 -54.81
CA SER A 613 -18.04 -13.87 -55.30
C SER A 613 -18.17 -13.98 -56.83
N ASN A 614 -19.30 -14.52 -57.29
CA ASN A 614 -19.58 -14.66 -58.73
C ASN A 614 -19.64 -13.32 -59.46
N LYS A 615 -20.01 -12.23 -58.77
CA LYS A 615 -19.99 -10.88 -59.32
C LYS A 615 -18.56 -10.42 -59.61
N PHE A 616 -17.66 -10.56 -58.64
CA PHE A 616 -16.26 -10.14 -58.77
C PHE A 616 -15.51 -10.95 -59.84
N LYS A 617 -15.73 -12.27 -59.90
CA LYS A 617 -15.12 -13.16 -60.91
C LYS A 617 -15.58 -12.89 -62.34
N LYS A 618 -16.76 -12.28 -62.54
CA LYS A 618 -17.32 -11.93 -63.86
C LYS A 618 -16.88 -10.55 -64.36
N SER A 619 -16.36 -9.70 -63.48
CA SER A 619 -15.83 -8.38 -63.85
C SER A 619 -14.49 -8.50 -64.59
N SER A 620 -14.13 -7.49 -65.38
CA SER A 620 -12.84 -7.43 -66.08
C SER A 620 -11.65 -7.38 -65.11
N GLU A 621 -10.44 -7.79 -65.54
CA GLU A 621 -9.24 -7.74 -64.67
C GLU A 621 -8.92 -6.32 -64.18
N GLU A 622 -9.14 -5.30 -65.00
CA GLU A 622 -8.94 -3.90 -64.61
C GLU A 622 -9.93 -3.48 -63.52
N GLU A 623 -11.19 -3.90 -63.66
CA GLU A 623 -12.26 -3.59 -62.71
C GLU A 623 -12.08 -4.35 -61.38
N GLN A 624 -11.60 -5.59 -61.43
CA GLN A 624 -11.20 -6.35 -60.24
C GLN A 624 -10.05 -5.68 -59.48
N LYS A 625 -9.01 -5.22 -60.19
CA LYS A 625 -7.88 -4.49 -59.58
C LYS A 625 -8.33 -3.18 -58.96
N LYS A 626 -9.21 -2.43 -59.65
CA LYS A 626 -9.78 -1.17 -59.15
C LYS A 626 -10.63 -1.39 -57.89
N GLU A 627 -11.57 -2.34 -57.91
CA GLU A 627 -12.43 -2.65 -56.76
C GLU A 627 -11.62 -3.09 -55.52
N ILE A 628 -10.58 -3.91 -55.70
CA ILE A 628 -9.72 -4.34 -54.59
C ILE A 628 -8.88 -3.18 -54.06
N LYS A 629 -8.37 -2.31 -54.94
CA LYS A 629 -7.64 -1.09 -54.55
C LYS A 629 -8.53 -0.19 -53.69
N GLU A 630 -9.72 0.16 -54.17
CA GLU A 630 -10.69 0.98 -53.42
C GLU A 630 -11.07 0.35 -52.08
N PHE A 631 -11.26 -0.98 -52.05
CA PHE A 631 -11.59 -1.69 -50.82
C PHE A 631 -10.42 -1.71 -49.81
N PHE A 632 -9.18 -1.84 -50.30
CA PHE A 632 -7.97 -1.73 -49.48
C PHE A 632 -7.87 -0.36 -48.81
N PHE A 633 -7.92 0.73 -49.60
CA PHE A 633 -7.83 2.07 -49.05
C PHE A 633 -8.96 2.38 -48.07
N LYS A 634 -10.20 1.94 -48.36
CA LYS A 634 -11.31 2.08 -47.42
C LYS A 634 -11.01 1.41 -46.07
N LYS A 635 -10.62 0.14 -46.05
CA LYS A 635 -10.37 -0.61 -44.81
C LYS A 635 -9.17 -0.09 -44.04
N VAL A 636 -8.09 0.26 -44.72
CA VAL A 636 -6.88 0.80 -44.06
C VAL A 636 -7.14 2.21 -43.53
N LYS A 637 -7.88 3.06 -44.27
CA LYS A 637 -8.28 4.39 -43.77
C LYS A 637 -9.21 4.33 -42.56
N GLU A 638 -10.08 3.33 -42.45
CA GLU A 638 -10.90 3.11 -41.24
C GLU A 638 -10.01 2.89 -39.99
N VAL A 639 -9.00 2.02 -40.09
CA VAL A 639 -8.05 1.74 -39.00
C VAL A 639 -7.12 2.93 -38.74
N GLU A 640 -6.59 3.57 -39.79
CA GLU A 640 -5.72 4.75 -39.65
C GLU A 640 -6.46 5.94 -39.05
N SER A 641 -7.73 6.16 -39.43
CA SER A 641 -8.57 7.20 -38.83
C SER A 641 -8.70 6.99 -37.33
N GLU A 642 -8.96 5.75 -36.92
CA GLU A 642 -9.03 5.40 -35.51
C GLU A 642 -7.70 5.67 -34.79
N LYS A 643 -6.57 5.18 -35.33
CA LYS A 643 -5.25 5.41 -34.76
C LYS A 643 -4.91 6.90 -34.62
N LEU A 644 -5.17 7.68 -35.68
CA LEU A 644 -4.96 9.12 -35.66
C LEU A 644 -5.84 9.81 -34.62
N ILE A 645 -7.11 9.41 -34.45
CA ILE A 645 -7.98 9.97 -33.40
C ILE A 645 -7.31 9.81 -32.02
N TYR A 646 -6.91 8.59 -31.67
CA TYR A 646 -6.32 8.34 -30.36
C TYR A 646 -4.93 8.95 -30.22
N PHE A 647 -4.12 8.95 -31.28
CA PHE A 647 -2.82 9.61 -31.28
C PHE A 647 -2.95 11.12 -31.02
N THR A 648 -3.86 11.80 -31.72
CA THR A 648 -4.16 13.24 -31.53
C THR A 648 -4.68 13.54 -30.12
N LEU A 649 -5.36 12.59 -29.48
CA LEU A 649 -5.78 12.75 -28.09
C LEU A 649 -4.59 12.70 -27.12
N VAL A 650 -3.53 11.92 -27.40
CA VAL A 650 -2.46 11.62 -26.43
C VAL A 650 -1.06 12.15 -26.76
N HIS A 651 -0.81 12.67 -27.97
CA HIS A 651 0.55 12.97 -28.43
C HIS A 651 1.31 13.97 -27.54
N ASP A 652 0.61 14.96 -26.99
CA ASP A 652 1.19 16.01 -26.13
C ASP A 652 1.00 15.76 -24.64
N GLN A 653 0.62 14.54 -24.27
CA GLN A 653 0.47 14.15 -22.88
C GLN A 653 1.71 13.41 -22.37
N ILE A 654 2.08 13.69 -21.13
CA ILE A 654 3.06 12.92 -20.36
C ILE A 654 2.32 12.29 -19.19
N THR A 655 2.45 10.97 -19.06
CA THR A 655 1.87 10.19 -17.95
C THR A 655 2.99 9.78 -17.00
N LEU A 656 2.79 10.01 -15.71
CA LEU A 656 3.64 9.43 -14.67
C LEU A 656 3.19 7.99 -14.39
N THR A 657 4.07 7.01 -14.56
CA THR A 657 3.83 5.63 -14.11
C THR A 657 4.52 5.41 -12.78
N ILE A 658 3.83 4.74 -11.84
CA ILE A 658 4.39 4.29 -10.56
C ILE A 658 4.19 2.79 -10.50
N THR A 659 5.22 2.03 -10.15
CA THR A 659 5.16 0.57 -10.10
C THR A 659 5.65 0.09 -8.74
N ALA A 660 4.74 -0.48 -7.95
CA ALA A 660 5.10 -1.14 -6.71
C ALA A 660 6.03 -2.33 -6.98
N PRO A 661 7.01 -2.59 -6.09
CA PRO A 661 7.91 -3.73 -6.24
C PRO A 661 7.17 -5.06 -6.10
N ALA A 662 7.64 -6.08 -6.84
CA ALA A 662 7.11 -7.43 -6.76
C ALA A 662 7.62 -8.22 -5.54
N ASP A 663 8.79 -7.85 -5.00
CA ASP A 663 9.33 -8.48 -3.79
C ASP A 663 8.52 -8.10 -2.55
N ASN A 664 8.18 -9.09 -1.72
CA ASN A 664 7.32 -8.88 -0.55
C ASN A 664 7.93 -7.92 0.48
N ALA A 665 9.24 -7.98 0.72
CA ALA A 665 9.91 -7.13 1.71
C ALA A 665 10.03 -5.69 1.19
N GLU A 666 10.35 -5.53 -0.10
CA GLU A 666 10.31 -4.21 -0.73
C GLU A 666 8.90 -3.64 -0.80
N GLN A 667 7.88 -4.46 -1.05
CA GLN A 667 6.49 -4.02 -1.09
C GLN A 667 6.02 -3.51 0.27
N LYS A 668 6.39 -4.21 1.35
CA LYS A 668 6.16 -3.75 2.71
C LYS A 668 6.81 -2.39 3.00
N LYS A 669 8.06 -2.19 2.54
CA LYS A 669 8.76 -0.90 2.67
C LYS A 669 8.07 0.19 1.85
N PHE A 670 7.67 -0.13 0.63
CA PHE A 670 7.01 0.78 -0.30
C PHE A 670 5.65 1.27 0.22
N LEU A 671 4.81 0.34 0.71
CA LEU A 671 3.48 0.64 1.24
C LEU A 671 3.51 1.19 2.68
N GLY A 672 4.52 0.80 3.46
CA GLY A 672 4.61 1.14 4.88
C GLY A 672 3.85 0.20 5.82
N TYR A 673 3.06 -0.73 5.29
CA TYR A 673 2.29 -1.71 6.05
C TYR A 673 2.36 -3.11 5.44
N ASP A 674 1.84 -4.11 6.17
CA ASP A 674 1.74 -5.51 5.74
C ASP A 674 0.44 -6.13 6.25
N TRP A 675 -0.03 -7.19 5.60
CA TRP A 675 -1.21 -7.94 6.03
C TRP A 675 -0.80 -9.14 6.88
N SER A 676 -1.34 -9.22 8.10
CA SER A 676 -1.10 -10.33 9.01
C SER A 676 -2.35 -11.18 9.18
N ASN A 677 -2.19 -12.49 9.07
CA ASN A 677 -3.21 -13.49 9.42
C ASN A 677 -2.90 -14.15 10.78
N ARG A 678 -1.94 -13.60 11.55
CA ARG A 678 -1.54 -14.19 12.83
C ARG A 678 -2.64 -13.91 13.86
N LYS A 679 -3.06 -14.97 14.57
CA LYS A 679 -4.08 -14.88 15.62
C LYS A 679 -3.71 -13.83 16.68
N GLY A 680 -4.58 -12.84 16.94
CA GLY A 680 -4.36 -11.71 17.84
C GLY A 680 -3.59 -10.54 17.23
N ALA A 681 -3.23 -10.60 15.95
CA ALA A 681 -2.63 -9.52 15.17
C ALA A 681 -3.14 -9.57 13.72
N GLU A 682 -4.42 -9.91 13.54
CA GLU A 682 -5.06 -9.98 12.23
C GLU A 682 -5.25 -8.60 11.61
N GLY A 683 -5.16 -8.51 10.29
CA GLY A 683 -5.38 -7.28 9.52
C GLY A 683 -4.10 -6.51 9.19
N ILE A 684 -4.27 -5.22 8.89
CA ILE A 684 -3.17 -4.33 8.48
C ILE A 684 -2.26 -4.03 9.66
N GLN A 685 -0.97 -4.28 9.48
CA GLN A 685 0.09 -3.98 10.43
C GLN A 685 0.95 -2.86 9.87
N ILE A 686 0.74 -1.65 10.34
CA ILE A 686 1.52 -0.47 9.93
C ILE A 686 2.91 -0.57 10.57
N SER A 687 3.94 -0.56 9.74
CA SER A 687 5.35 -0.58 10.16
C SER A 687 6.02 0.79 10.05
N HIS A 688 5.62 1.59 9.07
CA HIS A 688 6.02 2.97 8.86
C HIS A 688 4.90 3.66 8.08
N THR A 689 4.12 4.54 8.71
CA THR A 689 3.01 5.21 8.04
C THR A 689 3.51 5.96 6.81
N GLY A 690 2.82 5.83 5.68
CA GLY A 690 3.19 6.47 4.42
C GLY A 690 4.24 5.76 3.58
N GLY A 691 5.07 4.88 4.15
CA GLY A 691 6.05 4.11 3.39
C GLY A 691 6.95 5.01 2.53
N LEU A 692 6.95 4.77 1.21
CA LEU A 692 7.58 5.66 0.21
C LEU A 692 6.56 6.49 -0.57
N LEU A 693 5.27 6.35 -0.25
CA LEU A 693 4.17 6.94 -1.01
C LEU A 693 3.95 8.41 -0.65
N TYR A 694 3.93 8.74 0.64
CA TYR A 694 3.68 10.09 1.15
C TYR A 694 4.35 10.29 2.52
N ASN A 695 4.40 11.53 3.00
CA ASN A 695 4.89 11.88 4.33
C ASN A 695 3.71 11.99 5.31
N ASP A 696 3.76 11.26 6.42
CA ASP A 696 2.67 11.18 7.39
C ASP A 696 2.40 12.52 8.12
N THR A 697 3.47 13.29 8.37
CA THR A 697 3.42 14.56 9.11
C THR A 697 3.20 15.78 8.23
N ASP A 698 3.52 15.69 6.93
CA ASP A 698 3.41 16.80 5.97
C ASP A 698 2.78 16.33 4.65
N ARG A 699 1.50 16.67 4.46
CA ARG A 699 0.72 16.40 3.23
C ARG A 699 1.34 17.00 1.96
N TYR A 700 2.10 18.08 2.12
CA TYR A 700 2.63 18.87 1.01
C TYR A 700 4.12 18.62 0.74
N ALA A 701 4.72 17.66 1.45
CA ALA A 701 6.11 17.25 1.24
C ALA A 701 6.38 16.95 -0.24
N ILE A 702 7.38 17.63 -0.81
CA ILE A 702 7.66 17.65 -2.26
C ILE A 702 8.52 16.48 -2.74
N ASP A 703 9.15 15.75 -1.82
CA ASP A 703 10.08 14.64 -2.06
C ASP A 703 9.39 13.25 -2.04
N THR A 704 8.08 13.24 -2.28
CA THR A 704 7.22 12.05 -2.19
C THR A 704 6.61 11.65 -3.54
N ILE A 705 6.28 10.37 -3.70
CA ILE A 705 5.53 9.89 -4.88
C ILE A 705 4.19 10.63 -5.01
N ALA A 706 3.51 10.91 -3.89
CA ALA A 706 2.28 11.69 -3.88
C ALA A 706 2.47 13.08 -4.50
N ALA A 707 3.56 13.77 -4.17
CA ALA A 707 3.92 15.03 -4.80
C ALA A 707 4.15 14.86 -6.30
N ALA A 708 4.86 13.82 -6.74
CA ALA A 708 5.11 13.59 -8.17
C ALA A 708 3.81 13.45 -8.96
N VAL A 709 2.81 12.74 -8.43
CA VAL A 709 1.48 12.65 -9.04
C VAL A 709 0.78 14.01 -9.04
N ARG A 710 0.82 14.74 -7.93
CA ARG A 710 0.22 16.07 -7.81
C ARG A 710 0.79 17.04 -8.85
N PHE A 711 2.10 17.05 -9.05
CA PHE A 711 2.76 17.85 -10.09
C PHE A 711 2.47 17.36 -11.52
N ALA A 712 2.14 16.09 -11.73
CA ALA A 712 1.76 15.59 -13.05
C ALA A 712 0.46 16.24 -13.57
N PHE A 713 -0.46 16.63 -12.69
CA PHE A 713 -1.64 17.44 -13.06
C PHE A 713 -1.27 18.85 -13.58
N ASP A 714 -0.05 19.32 -13.33
CA ASP A 714 0.51 20.58 -13.86
C ASP A 714 1.38 20.40 -15.10
N ASN A 715 1.47 19.18 -15.65
CA ASN A 715 2.50 18.82 -16.64
C ASN A 715 3.93 19.10 -16.14
N LYS A 716 4.16 19.11 -14.82
CA LYS A 716 5.47 19.30 -14.20
C LYS A 716 6.06 17.96 -13.82
N GLN A 717 7.34 17.79 -14.10
CA GLN A 717 8.11 16.62 -13.70
C GLN A 717 9.01 17.02 -12.53
N ILE A 718 9.04 16.20 -11.49
CA ILE A 718 9.95 16.39 -10.36
C ILE A 718 10.88 15.19 -10.24
N GLU A 719 12.09 15.44 -9.78
CA GLU A 719 13.04 14.38 -9.44
C GLU A 719 12.86 14.01 -7.98
N LEU A 720 12.55 12.74 -7.73
CA LEU A 720 12.48 12.19 -6.38
C LEU A 720 13.88 11.69 -5.95
N PRO A 721 14.11 11.50 -4.64
CA PRO A 721 15.37 10.95 -4.14
C PRO A 721 15.78 9.65 -4.84
N GLU A 722 17.07 9.42 -5.02
CA GLU A 722 17.62 8.27 -5.78
C GLU A 722 17.06 6.92 -5.29
N SER A 723 16.80 6.79 -3.99
CA SER A 723 16.16 5.61 -3.38
C SER A 723 14.77 5.28 -3.92
N GLN A 724 14.06 6.26 -4.49
CA GLN A 724 12.73 6.14 -5.09
C GLN A 724 12.76 6.06 -6.62
N GLY A 725 13.90 6.37 -7.26
CA GLY A 725 14.05 6.48 -8.71
C GLY A 725 13.69 5.23 -9.52
N LYS A 726 13.65 4.04 -8.87
CA LYS A 726 13.25 2.79 -9.52
C LYS A 726 11.73 2.54 -9.55
N TYR A 727 10.94 3.31 -8.80
CA TYR A 727 9.50 3.08 -8.64
C TYR A 727 8.63 3.95 -9.54
N TYR A 728 9.19 4.91 -10.27
CA TYR A 728 8.43 5.80 -11.13
C TYR A 728 9.12 6.08 -12.47
N ALA A 729 8.33 6.45 -13.48
CA ALA A 729 8.84 6.92 -14.76
C ALA A 729 7.87 7.93 -15.40
N TYR A 730 8.40 8.97 -16.05
CA TYR A 730 7.61 9.86 -16.90
C TYR A 730 7.67 9.37 -18.34
N LEU A 731 6.53 9.01 -18.90
CA LEU A 731 6.42 8.48 -20.26
C LEU A 731 5.54 9.39 -21.11
N ASN A 732 5.89 9.60 -22.38
CA ASN A 732 4.91 10.19 -23.30
C ASN A 732 3.74 9.22 -23.44
N THR A 733 2.51 9.71 -23.32
CA THR A 733 1.32 8.85 -23.32
C THR A 733 1.16 8.12 -24.66
N HIS A 734 1.58 8.72 -25.77
CA HIS A 734 1.61 8.06 -27.07
C HIS A 734 2.66 6.93 -27.19
N ASP A 735 3.64 6.88 -26.28
CA ASP A 735 4.61 5.77 -26.18
C ASP A 735 4.11 4.60 -25.35
N MET A 736 3.03 4.81 -24.59
CA MET A 736 2.35 3.76 -23.83
C MET A 736 1.38 2.95 -24.69
N ILE A 737 1.04 3.42 -25.90
CA ILE A 737 0.09 2.78 -26.81
C ILE A 737 0.80 2.33 -28.09
N ASP A 738 0.50 1.11 -28.55
CA ASP A 738 1.09 0.55 -29.77
C ASP A 738 0.29 0.94 -31.02
N PHE A 739 0.76 1.98 -31.72
CA PHE A 739 0.18 2.44 -33.01
C PHE A 739 0.70 1.65 -34.22
N SER A 740 1.64 0.72 -34.05
CA SER A 740 2.28 -0.02 -35.16
C SER A 740 1.40 -1.15 -35.69
N ARG A 741 0.59 -1.79 -34.83
CA ARG A 741 -0.17 -3.00 -35.15
C ARG A 741 -1.40 -2.70 -36.00
N THR A 742 -1.77 -3.63 -36.87
CA THR A 742 -3.03 -3.55 -37.65
C THR A 742 -4.28 -3.81 -36.79
N SER A 743 -4.14 -4.60 -35.72
CA SER A 743 -5.17 -4.74 -34.67
C SER A 743 -4.92 -3.70 -33.58
N PHE A 744 -5.83 -2.73 -33.45
CA PHE A 744 -5.67 -1.59 -32.55
C PHE A 744 -6.60 -1.69 -31.33
N ASN A 745 -6.10 -2.34 -30.28
CA ASN A 745 -6.82 -2.60 -29.01
C ASN A 745 -6.69 -1.47 -27.96
N LYS A 746 -5.94 -0.40 -28.28
CA LYS A 746 -5.61 0.73 -27.40
C LYS A 746 -5.03 0.31 -26.04
N ALA A 747 -4.34 -0.83 -25.97
CA ALA A 747 -3.73 -1.27 -24.71
C ALA A 747 -2.70 -0.26 -24.22
N ILE A 748 -2.73 0.06 -22.92
CA ILE A 748 -1.90 1.06 -22.26
C ILE A 748 -0.79 0.32 -21.49
N LYS A 749 0.44 0.39 -21.98
CA LYS A 749 1.63 -0.16 -21.34
C LYS A 749 2.16 0.81 -20.27
N LEU A 750 2.58 0.28 -19.12
CA LEU A 750 3.18 1.09 -18.04
C LEU A 750 4.70 1.25 -18.16
N THR A 751 5.28 0.69 -19.22
CA THR A 751 6.68 0.84 -19.59
C THR A 751 6.73 1.34 -21.03
N ALA A 752 7.59 2.31 -21.32
CA ALA A 752 7.82 2.70 -22.70
C ALA A 752 8.51 1.57 -23.46
N ASP A 753 8.20 1.44 -24.75
CA ASP A 753 8.99 0.63 -25.67
C ASP A 753 10.40 1.26 -25.75
N LYS A 754 11.31 0.83 -24.87
CA LYS A 754 12.69 1.33 -24.81
C LYS A 754 13.44 0.85 -26.05
N LYS A 755 13.40 1.66 -27.12
CA LYS A 755 14.32 1.47 -28.24
C LYS A 755 15.72 1.84 -27.79
N ILE A 756 16.68 0.94 -27.96
CA ILE A 756 18.10 1.21 -27.76
C ILE A 756 18.51 2.23 -28.83
N GLU A 757 18.54 3.51 -28.47
CA GLU A 757 18.91 4.59 -29.37
C GLU A 757 20.42 4.84 -29.28
N ILE A 758 21.14 4.42 -30.33
CA ILE A 758 22.59 4.60 -30.43
C ILE A 758 22.87 5.87 -31.24
N LYS A 759 23.53 6.83 -30.60
CA LYS A 759 24.08 8.02 -31.28
C LYS A 759 25.49 7.72 -31.75
N SER A 760 25.73 7.86 -33.04
CA SER A 760 27.01 7.54 -33.69
C SER A 760 27.27 8.50 -34.86
N LYS A 761 28.53 8.89 -35.06
CA LYS A 761 28.97 9.59 -36.30
C LYS A 761 29.19 8.64 -37.48
N TRP A 762 29.17 7.34 -37.22
CA TRP A 762 29.28 6.25 -38.20
C TRP A 762 27.90 5.65 -38.51
N PRO A 763 27.69 5.10 -39.73
CA PRO A 763 26.47 4.38 -40.08
C PRO A 763 26.14 3.27 -39.06
N LEU A 764 24.85 3.04 -38.82
CA LEU A 764 24.40 2.00 -37.91
C LEU A 764 23.96 0.76 -38.70
N VAL A 765 24.37 -0.41 -38.23
CA VAL A 765 24.02 -1.72 -38.78
C VAL A 765 23.48 -2.62 -37.67
N LYS A 766 22.69 -3.64 -37.99
CA LYS A 766 22.19 -4.58 -36.99
C LYS A 766 23.30 -5.53 -36.56
N LEU A 767 23.39 -5.82 -35.25
CA LEU A 767 24.38 -6.77 -34.71
C LEU A 767 24.31 -8.12 -35.43
N GLY A 768 23.10 -8.61 -35.73
CA GLY A 768 22.89 -9.89 -36.42
C GLY A 768 23.42 -9.92 -37.86
N ASP A 769 23.64 -8.77 -38.49
CA ASP A 769 24.14 -8.68 -39.87
C ASP A 769 25.68 -8.72 -39.92
N ILE A 770 26.36 -8.39 -38.81
CA ILE A 770 27.82 -8.26 -38.73
C ILE A 770 28.51 -9.25 -37.78
N ALA A 771 27.74 -9.95 -36.94
CA ALA A 771 28.24 -10.89 -35.95
C ALA A 771 27.36 -12.14 -35.85
N GLU A 772 27.97 -13.26 -35.50
CA GLU A 772 27.28 -14.51 -35.24
C GLU A 772 26.65 -14.47 -33.83
N VAL A 773 25.31 -14.46 -33.77
CA VAL A 773 24.54 -14.42 -32.52
C VAL A 773 23.78 -15.74 -32.34
N LEU A 774 24.26 -16.61 -31.45
CA LEU A 774 23.75 -17.97 -31.25
C LEU A 774 23.28 -18.23 -29.82
N LYS A 775 22.23 -19.03 -29.65
CA LYS A 775 21.84 -19.56 -28.33
C LYS A 775 22.78 -20.69 -27.90
N GLY A 776 23.07 -20.78 -26.60
CA GLY A 776 23.77 -21.91 -26.00
C GLY A 776 22.99 -23.22 -26.05
N LYS A 777 23.65 -24.32 -25.68
CA LYS A 777 23.08 -25.67 -25.63
C LYS A 777 22.89 -26.08 -24.18
N SER A 778 21.67 -26.45 -23.81
CA SER A 778 21.36 -26.85 -22.42
C SER A 778 22.21 -28.05 -21.97
N ILE A 779 22.78 -27.93 -20.77
CA ILE A 779 23.44 -28.99 -20.01
C ILE A 779 23.11 -28.76 -18.53
N THR A 780 22.99 -29.85 -17.76
CA THR A 780 22.79 -29.81 -16.31
C THR A 780 24.06 -30.25 -15.58
N SER A 781 24.21 -29.86 -14.31
CA SER A 781 25.38 -30.25 -13.50
C SER A 781 25.56 -31.77 -13.44
N ALA A 782 24.48 -32.54 -13.36
CA ALA A 782 24.52 -34.02 -13.35
C ALA A 782 25.05 -34.63 -14.65
N GLN A 783 25.03 -33.90 -15.77
CA GLN A 783 25.51 -34.36 -17.07
C GLN A 783 26.97 -33.97 -17.34
N THR A 784 27.60 -33.23 -16.43
CA THR A 784 28.98 -32.78 -16.58
C THR A 784 29.96 -33.92 -16.31
N LYS A 785 31.11 -33.85 -16.97
CA LYS A 785 32.26 -34.74 -16.79
C LYS A 785 33.44 -33.91 -16.30
N GLU A 786 34.29 -34.52 -15.48
CA GLU A 786 35.49 -33.87 -14.94
C GLU A 786 36.38 -33.33 -16.06
N GLY A 787 36.76 -32.06 -15.95
CA GLY A 787 37.50 -31.32 -16.96
C GLY A 787 37.71 -29.87 -16.54
N ASN A 788 38.27 -29.06 -17.43
CA ASN A 788 38.64 -27.66 -17.18
C ASN A 788 37.86 -26.64 -18.02
N ILE A 789 36.90 -27.08 -18.85
CA ILE A 789 36.06 -26.20 -19.66
C ILE A 789 34.95 -25.60 -18.81
N LYS A 790 34.81 -24.28 -18.84
CA LYS A 790 33.80 -23.56 -18.06
C LYS A 790 32.42 -23.62 -18.73
N VAL A 791 31.40 -24.02 -17.95
CA VAL A 791 30.00 -24.00 -18.40
C VAL A 791 29.34 -22.68 -18.01
N ILE A 792 28.89 -21.92 -19.01
CA ILE A 792 28.32 -20.58 -18.81
C ILE A 792 26.79 -20.65 -18.87
N ALA A 793 26.12 -20.25 -17.79
CA ALA A 793 24.66 -20.24 -17.65
C ALA A 793 24.15 -18.81 -17.36
N GLY A 794 22.96 -18.64 -16.79
CA GLY A 794 22.36 -17.33 -16.48
C GLY A 794 23.03 -16.49 -15.37
N GLY A 795 24.20 -16.89 -14.89
CA GLY A 795 24.98 -16.17 -13.87
C GLY A 795 25.88 -15.07 -14.44
N THR A 796 26.65 -14.41 -13.56
CA THR A 796 27.72 -13.47 -13.95
C THR A 796 29.07 -14.17 -14.19
N ASP A 797 29.20 -15.42 -13.73
CA ASP A 797 30.38 -16.28 -13.87
C ASP A 797 29.97 -17.71 -14.26
N TYR A 798 30.93 -18.62 -14.43
CA TYR A 798 30.67 -20.02 -14.78
C TYR A 798 29.92 -20.77 -13.66
N ALA A 799 29.05 -21.69 -14.04
CA ALA A 799 28.25 -22.46 -13.09
C ALA A 799 28.99 -23.70 -12.58
N TYR A 800 29.73 -24.38 -13.46
CA TYR A 800 30.49 -25.60 -13.17
C TYR A 800 31.45 -25.91 -14.32
N LEU A 801 32.30 -26.94 -14.17
CA LEU A 801 33.29 -27.36 -15.16
C LEU A 801 32.81 -28.58 -15.97
N HIS A 802 33.33 -28.71 -17.20
CA HIS A 802 33.10 -29.80 -18.13
C HIS A 802 34.41 -30.14 -18.90
N ASN A 803 34.41 -31.20 -19.72
CA ASN A 803 35.56 -31.61 -20.52
C ASN A 803 35.45 -31.23 -22.00
N GLU A 804 34.27 -30.79 -22.46
CA GLU A 804 34.00 -30.44 -23.85
C GLU A 804 33.56 -28.98 -23.96
N ALA A 805 34.08 -28.27 -24.97
CA ALA A 805 33.68 -26.91 -25.31
C ALA A 805 32.73 -26.92 -26.52
N ASN A 806 31.76 -26.00 -26.54
CA ASN A 806 30.87 -25.80 -27.68
C ASN A 806 31.05 -24.42 -28.35
N ARG A 807 31.95 -23.59 -27.83
CA ARG A 807 32.40 -22.32 -28.40
C ARG A 807 33.92 -22.18 -28.25
N PRO A 808 34.59 -21.54 -29.22
CA PRO A 808 36.03 -21.30 -29.16
C PRO A 808 36.38 -20.23 -28.11
N ALA A 809 37.68 -20.01 -27.91
CA ALA A 809 38.21 -18.89 -27.14
C ALA A 809 37.85 -17.53 -27.78
N ASN A 810 37.86 -16.45 -26.99
CA ASN A 810 37.52 -15.08 -27.34
C ASN A 810 36.02 -14.84 -27.63
N THR A 811 35.13 -15.58 -26.96
CA THR A 811 33.68 -15.49 -27.19
C THR A 811 32.99 -14.59 -26.17
N ILE A 812 32.09 -13.72 -26.66
CA ILE A 812 31.21 -12.90 -25.81
C ILE A 812 30.01 -13.76 -25.40
N THR A 813 29.60 -13.69 -24.14
CA THR A 813 28.36 -14.30 -23.64
C THR A 813 27.44 -13.25 -23.04
N ILE A 814 26.14 -13.38 -23.30
CA ILE A 814 25.08 -12.56 -22.72
C ILE A 814 24.10 -13.49 -22.00
N SER A 815 23.94 -13.35 -20.68
CA SER A 815 23.10 -14.26 -19.88
C SER A 815 21.65 -14.25 -20.38
N ALA A 816 21.04 -15.43 -20.57
CA ALA A 816 19.74 -15.52 -21.24
C ALA A 816 18.54 -15.45 -20.28
N SER A 817 18.70 -15.93 -19.05
CA SER A 817 17.62 -15.99 -18.05
C SER A 817 18.08 -15.65 -16.63
N GLY A 818 17.13 -15.36 -15.75
CA GLY A 818 17.36 -15.08 -14.33
C GLY A 818 17.65 -13.61 -14.05
N ALA A 819 17.92 -13.28 -12.78
CA ALA A 819 18.10 -11.88 -12.33
C ALA A 819 19.19 -11.11 -13.12
N ASN A 820 20.16 -11.83 -13.72
CA ASN A 820 21.25 -11.27 -14.51
C ASN A 820 21.02 -11.35 -16.03
N ALA A 821 19.82 -11.70 -16.51
CA ALA A 821 19.55 -11.81 -17.94
C ALA A 821 19.93 -10.50 -18.67
N GLY A 822 20.77 -10.58 -19.72
CA GLY A 822 21.35 -9.42 -20.39
C GLY A 822 22.79 -9.09 -19.98
N PHE A 823 23.36 -9.74 -18.95
CA PHE A 823 24.73 -9.49 -18.50
C PHE A 823 25.77 -9.92 -19.55
N VAL A 824 26.62 -9.00 -19.99
CA VAL A 824 27.65 -9.17 -21.02
C VAL A 824 28.97 -9.57 -20.36
N ASN A 825 29.56 -10.67 -20.82
CA ASN A 825 30.84 -11.18 -20.35
C ASN A 825 31.73 -11.63 -21.52
N PHE A 826 33.03 -11.78 -21.28
CA PHE A 826 34.02 -12.15 -22.29
C PHE A 826 34.92 -13.28 -21.83
N TRP A 827 35.06 -14.31 -22.65
CA TRP A 827 35.84 -15.51 -22.33
C TRP A 827 37.02 -15.65 -23.27
N ARG A 828 38.24 -15.48 -22.73
CA ARG A 828 39.52 -15.66 -23.47
C ARG A 828 39.90 -17.13 -23.69
N GLU A 829 39.17 -18.05 -23.09
CA GLU A 829 39.36 -19.50 -23.17
C GLU A 829 38.14 -20.18 -23.83
N PRO A 830 38.27 -21.40 -24.37
CA PRO A 830 37.12 -22.15 -24.88
C PRO A 830 36.10 -22.43 -23.78
N ILE A 831 34.81 -22.32 -24.10
CA ILE A 831 33.71 -22.47 -23.14
C ILE A 831 32.63 -23.43 -23.63
N PHE A 832 31.78 -23.87 -22.69
CA PHE A 832 30.50 -24.48 -23.01
C PHE A 832 29.36 -23.50 -22.67
N ALA A 833 28.80 -22.85 -23.68
CA ALA A 833 27.65 -21.97 -23.55
C ALA A 833 26.37 -22.79 -23.34
N SER A 834 25.71 -22.61 -22.19
CA SER A 834 24.45 -23.28 -21.81
C SER A 834 23.28 -22.29 -21.84
N ASP A 835 22.92 -21.70 -20.70
CA ASP A 835 21.84 -20.71 -20.58
C ASP A 835 22.32 -19.26 -20.83
N CYS A 836 22.91 -19.04 -22.00
CA CYS A 836 23.36 -17.72 -22.47
C CYS A 836 23.28 -17.63 -24.00
N THR A 837 23.33 -16.40 -24.52
CA THR A 837 23.51 -16.09 -25.95
C THR A 837 24.97 -15.75 -26.20
N THR A 838 25.58 -16.28 -27.25
CA THR A 838 26.98 -16.01 -27.62
C THR A 838 27.05 -15.07 -28.80
N VAL A 839 27.99 -14.12 -28.77
CA VAL A 839 28.27 -13.20 -29.88
C VAL A 839 29.72 -13.37 -30.34
N ARG A 840 29.94 -13.55 -31.65
CA ARG A 840 31.28 -13.64 -32.26
C ARG A 840 31.36 -12.77 -33.51
N GLY A 841 32.34 -11.86 -33.55
CA GLY A 841 32.63 -11.07 -34.75
C GLY A 841 33.41 -11.86 -35.80
N LYS A 842 33.58 -11.26 -36.98
CA LYS A 842 34.33 -11.81 -38.13
C LYS A 842 35.76 -12.27 -37.79
N ASN A 843 36.42 -11.59 -36.86
CA ASN A 843 37.75 -11.92 -36.35
C ASN A 843 37.87 -11.46 -34.88
N ASP A 844 39.02 -11.70 -34.24
CA ASP A 844 39.22 -11.38 -32.83
C ASP A 844 39.17 -9.87 -32.56
N LEU A 845 39.79 -9.05 -33.41
CA LEU A 845 39.74 -7.60 -33.33
C LEU A 845 38.29 -7.08 -33.31
N HIS A 846 37.49 -7.52 -34.28
CA HIS A 846 36.09 -7.16 -34.38
C HIS A 846 35.30 -7.66 -33.16
N THR A 847 35.63 -8.84 -32.64
CA THR A 847 34.98 -9.38 -31.43
C THR A 847 35.32 -8.57 -30.19
N PHE A 848 36.56 -8.11 -30.03
CA PHE A 848 36.95 -7.23 -28.94
C PHE A 848 36.28 -5.86 -29.04
N PHE A 849 36.15 -5.31 -30.25
CA PHE A 849 35.38 -4.09 -30.48
C PHE A 849 33.91 -4.27 -30.06
N LEU A 850 33.25 -5.32 -30.54
CA LEU A 850 31.86 -5.64 -30.18
C LEU A 850 31.69 -5.85 -28.68
N TYR A 851 32.64 -6.51 -28.01
CA TYR A 851 32.61 -6.69 -26.56
C TYR A 851 32.61 -5.36 -25.83
N ASN A 852 33.58 -4.48 -26.13
CA ASN A 852 33.68 -3.19 -25.47
C ASN A 852 32.44 -2.33 -25.76
N PHE A 853 31.92 -2.35 -26.99
CA PHE A 853 30.69 -1.64 -27.34
C PHE A 853 29.47 -2.17 -26.57
N LEU A 854 29.21 -3.48 -26.60
CA LEU A 854 28.09 -4.11 -25.89
C LEU A 854 28.18 -3.88 -24.38
N LEU A 855 29.39 -3.93 -23.81
CA LEU A 855 29.62 -3.61 -22.40
C LEU A 855 29.29 -2.14 -22.09
N SER A 856 29.58 -1.20 -22.99
CA SER A 856 29.24 0.22 -22.79
C SER A 856 27.74 0.50 -22.77
N ILE A 857 26.95 -0.37 -23.39
CA ILE A 857 25.47 -0.31 -23.40
C ILE A 857 24.84 -1.38 -22.51
N GLN A 858 25.60 -1.97 -21.57
CA GLN A 858 25.14 -3.03 -20.67
C GLN A 858 23.80 -2.71 -19.99
N ASN A 859 23.65 -1.48 -19.48
CA ASN A 859 22.41 -1.01 -18.84
C ASN A 859 21.22 -0.99 -19.80
N GLN A 860 21.47 -0.73 -21.08
CA GLN A 860 20.44 -0.73 -22.12
C GLN A 860 20.05 -2.16 -22.51
N ILE A 861 21.01 -3.09 -22.52
CA ILE A 861 20.74 -4.52 -22.78
C ILE A 861 19.86 -5.12 -21.68
N PHE A 862 20.01 -4.69 -20.42
CA PHE A 862 19.10 -5.11 -19.34
C PHE A 862 17.64 -4.69 -19.58
N TYR A 863 17.38 -3.64 -20.37
CA TYR A 863 16.01 -3.26 -20.73
C TYR A 863 15.32 -4.24 -21.68
N LEU A 864 16.07 -5.16 -22.30
CA LEU A 864 15.52 -6.21 -23.15
C LEU A 864 14.92 -7.37 -22.33
N GLN A 865 15.04 -7.33 -21.00
CA GLN A 865 14.45 -8.34 -20.11
C GLN A 865 12.92 -8.38 -20.24
N LYS A 866 12.37 -9.57 -20.49
CA LYS A 866 10.93 -9.83 -20.57
C LYS A 866 10.52 -10.90 -19.55
N GLY A 867 9.31 -10.75 -18.97
CA GLY A 867 8.71 -11.69 -18.01
C GLY A 867 8.85 -11.26 -16.54
N SER A 868 7.76 -11.34 -15.77
CA SER A 868 7.66 -10.84 -14.39
C SER A 868 8.15 -11.82 -13.31
N ALA A 869 8.10 -13.14 -13.56
CA ALA A 869 8.55 -14.15 -12.60
C ALA A 869 10.04 -14.53 -12.76
N GLN A 870 10.49 -14.68 -14.01
CA GLN A 870 11.89 -14.91 -14.37
C GLN A 870 12.20 -14.08 -15.63
N PRO A 871 13.05 -13.05 -15.53
CA PRO A 871 13.35 -12.20 -16.68
C PRO A 871 14.23 -12.95 -17.69
N HIS A 872 14.00 -12.68 -18.97
CA HIS A 872 14.71 -13.28 -20.10
C HIS A 872 15.11 -12.26 -21.15
N VAL A 873 16.29 -12.44 -21.77
CA VAL A 873 16.73 -11.68 -22.95
C VAL A 873 16.88 -12.64 -24.12
N TYR A 874 16.18 -12.37 -25.23
CA TYR A 874 16.16 -13.27 -26.38
C TYR A 874 17.23 -12.92 -27.43
N PRO A 875 17.82 -13.92 -28.11
CA PRO A 875 18.77 -13.69 -29.20
C PRO A 875 18.25 -12.78 -30.31
N ASP A 876 16.96 -12.86 -30.64
CA ASP A 876 16.39 -12.04 -31.71
C ASP A 876 16.29 -10.56 -31.33
N ASP A 877 16.06 -10.24 -30.05
CA ASP A 877 16.14 -8.87 -29.55
C ASP A 877 17.59 -8.35 -29.65
N LEU A 878 18.57 -9.18 -29.29
CA LEU A 878 20.01 -8.84 -29.39
C LEU A 878 20.46 -8.60 -30.83
N LYS A 879 19.96 -9.38 -31.80
CA LYS A 879 20.29 -9.20 -33.23
C LYS A 879 19.86 -7.83 -33.77
N GLN A 880 18.80 -7.22 -33.22
CA GLN A 880 18.30 -5.92 -33.67
C GLN A 880 19.08 -4.72 -33.10
N ILE A 881 19.99 -4.95 -32.14
CA ILE A 881 20.81 -3.88 -31.57
C ILE A 881 21.60 -3.22 -32.70
N GLN A 882 21.50 -1.89 -32.77
CA GLN A 882 22.25 -1.08 -33.71
C GLN A 882 23.70 -0.95 -33.24
N ILE A 883 24.66 -1.24 -34.13
CA ILE A 883 26.10 -1.14 -33.88
C ILE A 883 26.68 -0.15 -34.90
N PRO A 884 27.57 0.76 -34.50
CA PRO A 884 28.36 1.57 -35.42
C PRO A 884 29.20 0.69 -36.35
N ASP A 885 29.02 0.86 -37.67
CA ASP A 885 29.86 0.23 -38.69
C ASP A 885 31.12 1.08 -38.89
N VAL A 886 32.21 0.63 -38.25
CA VAL A 886 33.45 1.39 -38.10
C VAL A 886 34.57 0.66 -38.83
N ASP A 887 35.43 1.39 -39.54
CA ASP A 887 36.58 0.82 -40.23
C ASP A 887 37.57 0.13 -39.29
N GLU A 888 38.25 -0.90 -39.79
CA GLU A 888 39.17 -1.76 -39.02
C GLU A 888 40.29 -0.96 -38.32
N ASN A 889 40.80 0.11 -38.95
CA ASN A 889 41.80 0.99 -38.34
C ASN A 889 41.30 1.67 -37.06
N VAL A 890 40.04 2.11 -37.04
CA VAL A 890 39.44 2.77 -35.87
C VAL A 890 39.06 1.73 -34.83
N GLN A 891 38.57 0.55 -35.24
CA GLN A 891 38.39 -0.59 -34.32
C GLN A 891 39.70 -0.93 -33.60
N GLN A 892 40.83 -0.95 -34.31
CA GLN A 892 42.15 -1.20 -33.74
C GLN A 892 42.56 -0.14 -32.71
N GLN A 893 42.30 1.15 -32.97
CA GLN A 893 42.57 2.23 -32.02
C GLN A 893 41.72 2.09 -30.75
N ILE A 894 40.42 1.84 -30.90
CA ILE A 894 39.50 1.64 -29.77
C ILE A 894 39.94 0.44 -28.93
N VAL A 895 40.19 -0.69 -29.56
CA VAL A 895 40.60 -1.92 -28.87
C VAL A 895 41.93 -1.71 -28.16
N SER A 896 42.92 -1.08 -28.80
CA SER A 896 44.22 -0.79 -28.17
C SER A 896 44.13 0.16 -26.98
N GLU A 897 43.28 1.21 -27.04
CA GLU A 897 43.06 2.09 -25.89
C GLU A 897 42.33 1.35 -24.74
N CYS A 898 41.34 0.51 -25.05
CA CYS A 898 40.62 -0.30 -24.07
C CYS A 898 41.50 -1.39 -23.43
N GLU A 899 42.42 -2.00 -24.19
CA GLU A 899 43.36 -3.00 -23.69
C GLU A 899 44.33 -2.41 -22.65
N LYS A 900 44.79 -1.17 -22.83
CA LYS A 900 45.59 -0.47 -21.81
C LYS A 900 44.83 -0.35 -20.48
N VAL A 901 43.52 -0.08 -20.53
CA VAL A 901 42.67 -0.04 -19.34
C VAL A 901 42.51 -1.44 -18.72
N ASP A 902 42.41 -2.49 -19.53
CA ASP A 902 42.38 -3.88 -19.06
C ASP A 902 43.70 -4.31 -18.41
N GLU A 903 44.86 -3.88 -18.93
CA GLU A 903 46.16 -4.09 -18.31
C GLU A 903 46.24 -3.43 -16.94
N GLU A 904 45.79 -2.18 -16.82
CA GLU A 904 45.72 -1.48 -15.53
C GLU A 904 44.81 -2.19 -14.52
N TYR A 905 43.66 -2.70 -14.97
CA TYR A 905 42.75 -3.50 -14.15
C TYR A 905 43.44 -4.77 -13.64
N ASN A 906 44.10 -5.51 -14.55
CA ASN A 906 44.79 -6.75 -14.19
C ASN A 906 45.98 -6.50 -13.25
N ASN A 907 46.76 -5.45 -13.49
CA ASN A 907 47.86 -5.03 -12.62
C ASN A 907 47.32 -4.69 -11.22
N SER A 908 46.26 -3.89 -11.13
CA SER A 908 45.62 -3.55 -9.86
C SER A 908 45.11 -4.78 -9.11
N ARG A 909 44.50 -5.74 -9.82
CA ARG A 909 44.07 -7.01 -9.23
C ARG A 909 45.25 -7.82 -8.68
N MET A 910 46.35 -7.92 -9.42
CA MET A 910 47.57 -8.59 -8.96
C MET A 910 48.17 -7.89 -7.73
N THR A 911 48.22 -6.55 -7.74
CA THR A 911 48.65 -5.73 -6.60
C THR A 911 47.84 -6.01 -5.34
N ILE A 912 46.51 -6.14 -5.46
CA ILE A 912 45.65 -6.50 -4.31
C ILE A 912 46.03 -7.87 -3.75
N GLU A 913 46.20 -8.87 -4.59
CA GLU A 913 46.57 -10.23 -4.16
C GLU A 913 47.98 -10.27 -3.55
N GLU A 914 48.93 -9.53 -4.11
CA GLU A 914 50.29 -9.39 -3.56
C GLU A 914 50.28 -8.76 -2.15
N TYR A 915 49.60 -7.62 -1.96
CA TYR A 915 49.56 -6.96 -0.66
C TYR A 915 48.77 -7.74 0.38
N LYS A 916 47.69 -8.45 0.00
CA LYS A 916 47.03 -9.40 0.91
C LYS A 916 48.00 -10.49 1.38
N LYS A 917 48.85 -11.00 0.47
CA LYS A 917 49.88 -11.99 0.81
C LYS A 917 50.91 -11.41 1.77
N LYS A 918 51.40 -10.18 1.52
CA LYS A 918 52.33 -9.47 2.42
C LYS A 918 51.74 -9.24 3.81
N ILE A 919 50.45 -8.87 3.91
CA ILE A 919 49.75 -8.76 5.20
C ILE A 919 49.75 -10.12 5.92
N ALA A 920 49.38 -11.20 5.22
CA ALA A 920 49.38 -12.54 5.81
C ALA A 920 50.77 -13.00 6.28
N GLU A 921 51.82 -12.72 5.50
CA GLU A 921 53.21 -13.02 5.85
C GLU A 921 53.69 -12.20 7.06
N THR A 922 53.37 -10.89 7.09
CA THR A 922 53.69 -10.00 8.22
C THR A 922 53.04 -10.51 9.50
N MET A 923 51.76 -10.87 9.44
CA MET A 923 51.00 -11.38 10.58
C MET A 923 51.46 -12.77 11.04
N ALA A 924 51.92 -13.63 10.13
CA ALA A 924 52.46 -14.94 10.47
C ALA A 924 53.82 -14.85 11.20
N ASN A 925 54.61 -13.81 10.93
CA ASN A 925 55.96 -13.64 11.45
C ASN A 925 56.05 -12.84 12.76
N VAL A 926 54.92 -12.40 13.33
CA VAL A 926 54.94 -11.59 14.56
C VAL A 926 55.51 -12.39 15.73
N LYS A 927 56.63 -11.92 16.30
CA LYS A 927 57.30 -12.51 17.46
C LYS A 927 56.94 -11.73 18.71
N GLY A 928 56.18 -12.35 19.61
CA GLY A 928 55.77 -11.76 20.88
C GLY A 928 55.35 -12.81 21.89
N GLU A 929 55.16 -12.41 23.15
CA GLU A 929 54.62 -13.28 24.19
C GLU A 929 53.21 -13.71 23.77
N LYS A 930 52.94 -15.02 23.72
CA LYS A 930 51.60 -15.52 23.36
C LYS A 930 50.69 -15.39 24.57
N LYS A 931 49.69 -14.51 24.48
CA LYS A 931 48.66 -14.33 25.51
C LYS A 931 47.32 -14.85 25.02
N ARG A 932 46.52 -15.37 25.94
CA ARG A 932 45.13 -15.75 25.63
C ARG A 932 44.31 -14.49 25.44
N LEU A 933 43.38 -14.49 24.49
CA LEU A 933 42.50 -13.35 24.27
C LEU A 933 41.76 -12.90 25.55
N GLY A 934 41.36 -13.86 26.41
CA GLY A 934 40.72 -13.56 27.69
C GLY A 934 41.61 -12.84 28.73
N GLU A 935 42.94 -12.93 28.59
CA GLU A 935 43.91 -12.23 29.44
C GLU A 935 44.06 -10.76 29.01
N VAL A 936 43.83 -10.46 27.73
CA VAL A 936 44.10 -9.13 27.15
C VAL A 936 42.83 -8.32 26.89
N ALA A 937 41.65 -8.93 26.87
CA ALA A 937 40.38 -8.26 26.63
C ALA A 937 39.19 -8.86 27.41
N ASP A 938 38.22 -8.00 27.73
CA ASP A 938 36.90 -8.38 28.22
C ASP A 938 35.94 -8.64 27.06
N PHE A 939 35.22 -9.75 27.15
CA PHE A 939 34.25 -10.18 26.14
C PHE A 939 32.83 -9.93 26.64
N ARG A 940 32.02 -9.27 25.82
CA ARG A 940 30.58 -9.14 26.06
C ARG A 940 29.84 -9.35 24.75
N ARG A 941 29.08 -10.44 24.65
CA ARG A 941 28.16 -10.63 23.53
C ARG A 941 26.89 -9.84 23.81
N GLY A 942 26.23 -9.34 22.76
CA GLY A 942 24.99 -8.59 22.92
C GLY A 942 23.89 -9.39 23.63
N PRO A 943 22.84 -8.72 24.11
CA PRO A 943 21.79 -9.37 24.90
C PRO A 943 21.06 -10.45 24.09
N PHE A 944 20.92 -11.65 24.66
CA PHE A 944 20.14 -12.76 24.09
C PHE A 944 18.72 -12.81 24.67
N GLY A 945 17.76 -13.34 23.90
CA GLY A 945 16.43 -13.69 24.44
C GLY A 945 15.35 -12.61 24.30
N GLY A 946 15.34 -11.84 23.21
CA GLY A 946 14.25 -10.89 22.93
C GLY A 946 14.21 -9.69 23.88
N SER A 947 15.34 -9.32 24.50
CA SER A 947 15.45 -8.13 25.35
C SER A 947 15.42 -6.82 24.55
N LEU A 948 15.85 -6.87 23.27
CA LEU A 948 15.73 -5.78 22.31
C LEU A 948 14.60 -6.09 21.32
N LYS A 949 13.34 -5.79 21.70
CA LYS A 949 12.16 -5.88 20.81
C LYS A 949 11.94 -4.56 20.10
N LYS A 950 11.33 -4.58 18.91
CA LYS A 950 11.02 -3.35 18.18
C LYS A 950 10.22 -2.32 18.99
N GLU A 951 9.39 -2.78 19.93
CA GLU A 951 8.55 -1.97 20.82
C GLU A 951 9.33 -1.01 21.72
N ILE A 952 10.60 -1.29 22.03
CA ILE A 952 11.40 -0.43 22.92
C ILE A 952 12.25 0.59 22.15
N PHE A 953 12.25 0.52 20.82
CA PHE A 953 12.98 1.46 19.99
C PHE A 953 12.22 2.77 19.87
N VAL A 954 12.96 3.87 20.02
CA VAL A 954 12.46 5.24 19.92
C VAL A 954 13.13 5.94 18.74
N SER A 955 12.55 7.06 18.30
CA SER A 955 13.04 7.84 17.15
C SER A 955 14.36 8.58 17.41
N SER A 956 14.70 8.84 18.68
CA SER A 956 15.97 9.45 19.08
C SER A 956 16.33 9.05 20.52
N GLY A 957 17.63 9.03 20.85
CA GLY A 957 18.10 8.59 22.18
C GLY A 957 19.49 7.96 22.10
N TYR A 958 19.71 6.89 22.86
CA TYR A 958 20.96 6.12 22.85
C TYR A 958 20.94 5.09 21.74
N LYS A 959 21.99 5.05 20.91
CA LYS A 959 22.02 4.24 19.69
C LYS A 959 22.14 2.74 19.97
N VAL A 960 21.57 1.92 19.09
CA VAL A 960 21.71 0.46 19.11
C VAL A 960 22.54 0.02 17.91
N TYR A 961 23.74 -0.47 18.19
CA TYR A 961 24.69 -0.91 17.18
C TYR A 961 24.43 -2.36 16.78
N GLU A 962 24.32 -2.57 15.48
CA GLU A 962 24.07 -3.84 14.81
C GLU A 962 25.26 -4.31 13.94
N GLN A 963 25.17 -5.51 13.37
CA GLN A 963 26.24 -6.10 12.54
C GLN A 963 26.73 -5.22 11.38
N GLN A 964 25.85 -4.41 10.77
CA GLN A 964 26.20 -3.56 9.63
C GLN A 964 27.29 -2.54 9.96
N HIS A 965 27.35 -2.08 11.22
CA HIS A 965 28.37 -1.12 11.65
C HIS A 965 29.76 -1.75 11.64
N ALA A 966 29.88 -3.02 12.04
CA ALA A 966 31.14 -3.76 11.95
C ALA A 966 31.50 -4.12 10.50
N ILE A 967 30.50 -4.41 9.66
CA ILE A 967 30.71 -4.80 8.25
C ILE A 967 31.17 -3.62 7.40
N ASN A 968 30.54 -2.47 7.58
CA ASN A 968 30.81 -1.25 6.81
C ASN A 968 31.89 -0.37 7.45
N ASN A 969 32.32 -0.71 8.67
CA ASN A 969 33.18 0.13 9.51
C ASN A 969 32.67 1.58 9.62
N ASP A 970 31.34 1.70 9.74
CA ASP A 970 30.62 2.97 9.77
C ASP A 970 29.63 2.96 10.94
N PHE A 971 29.82 3.91 11.87
CA PHE A 971 29.02 4.05 13.08
C PHE A 971 27.92 5.13 12.94
N SER A 972 27.87 5.82 11.80
CA SER A 972 26.86 6.83 11.49
C SER A 972 25.56 6.21 10.97
N ILE A 973 25.64 5.10 10.24
CA ILE A 973 24.48 4.35 9.72
C ILE A 973 23.59 3.78 10.84
N GLY A 974 22.34 3.48 10.54
CA GLY A 974 21.41 2.80 11.46
C GLY A 974 20.54 3.75 12.30
N GLU A 975 19.27 3.38 12.45
CA GLU A 975 18.18 4.23 12.97
C GLU A 975 17.58 3.73 14.29
N TYR A 976 18.20 2.74 14.95
CA TYR A 976 17.67 2.21 16.20
C TYR A 976 18.24 2.96 17.40
N TYR A 977 17.33 3.55 18.18
CA TYR A 977 17.64 4.21 19.45
C TYR A 977 16.79 3.64 20.57
N ILE A 978 17.27 3.72 21.81
CA ILE A 978 16.55 3.36 23.03
C ILE A 978 16.52 4.56 23.99
N THR A 979 15.53 4.56 24.88
CA THR A 979 15.41 5.57 25.93
C THR A 979 16.60 5.52 26.89
N GLU A 980 16.82 6.62 27.62
CA GLU A 980 17.83 6.68 28.67
C GLU A 980 17.61 5.62 29.76
N GLU A 981 16.35 5.40 30.15
CA GLU A 981 15.98 4.36 31.12
C GLU A 981 16.43 2.97 30.64
N LYS A 982 16.11 2.62 29.39
CA LYS A 982 16.48 1.31 28.83
C LYS A 982 17.98 1.16 28.62
N PHE A 983 18.66 2.25 28.25
CA PHE A 983 20.11 2.30 28.17
C PHE A 983 20.76 2.05 29.53
N ASN A 984 20.24 2.66 30.59
CA ASN A 984 20.71 2.47 31.96
C ASN A 984 20.45 1.04 32.46
N GLU A 985 19.31 0.43 32.12
CA GLU A 985 19.04 -0.99 32.38
C GLU A 985 20.06 -1.91 31.66
N MET A 986 20.44 -1.55 30.42
CA MET A 986 21.33 -2.33 29.57
C MET A 986 22.79 -1.87 29.59
N LYS A 987 23.18 -1.10 30.62
CA LYS A 987 24.50 -0.44 30.70
C LYS A 987 25.68 -1.38 30.48
N SER A 988 25.54 -2.65 30.85
CA SER A 988 26.57 -3.67 30.63
C SER A 988 26.97 -3.90 29.15
N PHE A 989 26.09 -3.56 28.20
CA PHE A 989 26.31 -3.69 26.76
C PHE A 989 26.75 -2.39 26.08
N GLU A 990 27.00 -1.33 26.86
CA GLU A 990 27.48 -0.04 26.36
C GLU A 990 28.81 -0.18 25.62
N LEU A 991 28.93 0.55 24.52
CA LEU A 991 30.19 0.80 23.82
C LEU A 991 30.85 2.06 24.37
N LEU A 992 32.13 1.92 24.71
CA LEU A 992 33.02 3.02 25.06
C LEU A 992 34.00 3.27 23.92
N PRO A 993 34.52 4.50 23.77
CA PRO A 993 35.58 4.78 22.82
C PRO A 993 36.73 3.77 22.91
N MET A 994 37.19 3.30 21.75
CA MET A 994 38.23 2.25 21.61
C MET A 994 37.78 0.83 21.97
N ASP A 995 36.50 0.58 22.23
CA ASP A 995 35.98 -0.80 22.19
C ASP A 995 36.05 -1.36 20.77
N ILE A 996 36.24 -2.67 20.63
CA ILE A 996 36.19 -3.36 19.34
C ILE A 996 34.88 -4.12 19.24
N ILE A 997 34.17 -3.99 18.11
CA ILE A 997 32.99 -4.80 17.81
C ILE A 997 33.30 -5.83 16.71
N VAL A 998 32.72 -7.02 16.86
CA VAL A 998 32.87 -8.14 15.92
C VAL A 998 31.50 -8.67 15.49
N SER A 999 31.27 -8.82 14.18
CA SER A 999 30.00 -9.34 13.64
C SER A 999 29.82 -10.84 13.94
N CYS A 1000 28.64 -11.21 14.44
CA CYS A 1000 28.33 -12.54 14.94
C CYS A 1000 27.17 -13.27 14.26
N SER A 1001 26.50 -12.64 13.29
CA SER A 1001 25.39 -13.23 12.52
C SER A 1001 25.58 -12.90 11.03
N GLY A 1002 25.14 -13.80 10.14
CA GLY A 1002 25.29 -13.65 8.68
C GLY A 1002 26.76 -13.58 8.23
N THR A 1003 27.28 -12.37 8.01
CA THR A 1003 28.70 -12.15 7.67
C THR A 1003 29.52 -12.06 8.96
N ILE A 1004 30.10 -13.20 9.37
CA ILE A 1004 30.80 -13.34 10.65
C ILE A 1004 32.26 -12.88 10.57
N GLY A 1005 32.75 -12.28 11.65
CA GLY A 1005 34.18 -12.02 11.87
C GLY A 1005 34.69 -10.68 11.33
N LYS A 1006 33.81 -9.76 10.94
CA LYS A 1006 34.19 -8.38 10.60
C LYS A 1006 34.46 -7.60 11.88
N VAL A 1007 35.55 -6.83 11.91
CA VAL A 1007 36.07 -6.14 13.08
C VAL A 1007 36.06 -4.63 12.83
N ALA A 1008 35.56 -3.86 13.80
CA ALA A 1008 35.59 -2.39 13.76
C ALA A 1008 35.91 -1.82 15.14
N VAL A 1009 36.65 -0.70 15.18
CA VAL A 1009 36.98 0.03 16.40
C VAL A 1009 35.96 1.14 16.63
N PHE A 1010 35.34 1.18 17.80
CA PHE A 1010 34.35 2.18 18.17
C PHE A 1010 35.03 3.56 18.32
N PRO A 1011 34.66 4.56 17.50
CA PRO A 1011 35.40 5.81 17.43
C PRO A 1011 35.04 6.75 18.59
N LYS A 1012 35.94 7.70 18.90
CA LYS A 1012 35.77 8.63 20.03
C LYS A 1012 34.56 9.57 19.89
N ASN A 1013 34.14 9.84 18.67
CA ASN A 1013 33.07 10.75 18.30
C ASN A 1013 31.75 10.05 17.93
N ALA A 1014 31.65 8.72 18.08
CA ALA A 1014 30.37 8.03 17.88
C ALA A 1014 29.36 8.34 18.99
N SER A 1015 28.08 8.36 18.62
CA SER A 1015 26.97 8.51 19.55
C SER A 1015 26.99 7.42 20.63
N LYS A 1016 26.65 7.77 21.87
CA LYS A 1016 26.58 6.77 22.95
C LYS A 1016 25.50 5.72 22.63
N GLY A 1017 25.80 4.46 22.94
CA GLY A 1017 24.91 3.37 22.59
C GLY A 1017 25.34 2.00 23.11
N ILE A 1018 24.55 0.99 22.80
CA ILE A 1018 24.77 -0.41 23.18
C ILE A 1018 24.88 -1.30 21.95
N ILE A 1019 25.48 -2.48 22.08
CA ILE A 1019 25.46 -3.51 21.03
C ILE A 1019 24.21 -4.40 21.08
N ASN A 1020 23.74 -4.85 19.91
CA ASN A 1020 22.68 -5.84 19.80
C ASN A 1020 23.21 -7.30 19.77
N GLN A 1021 22.31 -8.28 19.73
CA GLN A 1021 22.60 -9.71 19.74
C GLN A 1021 23.52 -10.21 18.61
N ALA A 1022 23.65 -9.44 17.51
CA ALA A 1022 24.46 -9.80 16.35
C ALA A 1022 25.91 -9.32 16.47
N LEU A 1023 26.30 -8.71 17.59
CA LEU A 1023 27.65 -8.22 17.84
C LEU A 1023 28.29 -8.84 19.10
N LEU A 1024 29.61 -8.89 19.07
CA LEU A 1024 30.49 -9.16 20.19
C LEU A 1024 31.35 -7.93 20.45
N ARG A 1025 31.37 -7.43 21.69
CA ARG A 1025 32.28 -6.37 22.13
C ARG A 1025 33.52 -6.98 22.80
N LEU A 1026 34.69 -6.50 22.40
CA LEU A 1026 35.97 -6.71 23.06
C LEU A 1026 36.48 -5.39 23.64
N ARG A 1027 36.76 -5.35 24.94
CA ARG A 1027 37.35 -4.18 25.62
C ARG A 1027 38.74 -4.50 26.11
N LYS A 1028 39.74 -3.74 25.68
CA LYS A 1028 41.15 -3.96 26.02
C LYS A 1028 41.40 -3.83 27.54
N LYS A 1029 42.22 -4.73 28.11
CA LYS A 1029 42.60 -4.75 29.54
C LYS A 1029 44.02 -4.30 29.84
N ILE A 1030 44.93 -4.50 28.90
CA ILE A 1030 46.37 -4.32 29.12
C ILE A 1030 46.89 -3.09 28.37
N ASN A 1031 47.80 -2.36 29.01
CA ASN A 1031 48.44 -1.18 28.39
C ASN A 1031 49.52 -1.56 27.37
N SER A 1032 50.08 -2.77 27.48
CA SER A 1032 51.10 -3.27 26.55
C SER A 1032 50.53 -3.74 25.19
N LEU A 1033 49.31 -3.35 24.85
CA LEU A 1033 48.63 -3.67 23.59
C LEU A 1033 48.04 -2.37 23.02
N SER A 1034 48.41 -1.96 21.80
CA SER A 1034 47.77 -0.84 21.11
C SER A 1034 46.43 -1.29 20.51
N ILE A 1035 45.47 -0.38 20.36
CA ILE A 1035 44.13 -0.75 19.90
C ILE A 1035 44.13 -1.06 18.39
N GLU A 1036 45.00 -0.36 17.66
CA GLU A 1036 45.24 -0.47 16.23
C GLU A 1036 45.83 -1.85 15.90
N TYR A 1037 46.86 -2.28 16.63
CA TYR A 1037 47.41 -3.62 16.46
C TYR A 1037 46.39 -4.69 16.86
N PHE A 1038 45.60 -4.43 17.91
CA PHE A 1038 44.60 -5.38 18.38
C PHE A 1038 43.48 -5.59 17.35
N SER A 1039 43.01 -4.55 16.67
CA SER A 1039 42.00 -4.69 15.61
C SER A 1039 42.53 -5.49 14.41
N ILE A 1040 43.76 -5.22 13.98
CA ILE A 1040 44.42 -5.92 12.87
C ILE A 1040 44.58 -7.41 13.19
N ILE A 1041 45.04 -7.77 14.39
CA ILE A 1041 45.25 -9.18 14.73
C ILE A 1041 43.95 -9.97 14.87
N LEU A 1042 42.87 -9.32 15.34
CA LEU A 1042 41.54 -9.91 15.37
C LEU A 1042 41.00 -10.12 13.96
N ALA A 1043 41.13 -9.13 13.07
CA ALA A 1043 40.67 -9.24 11.68
C ALA A 1043 41.38 -10.37 10.91
N ASN A 1044 42.69 -10.52 11.12
CA ASN A 1044 43.50 -11.60 10.53
C ASN A 1044 43.29 -12.95 11.21
N SER A 1045 42.71 -12.97 12.42
CA SER A 1045 42.33 -14.19 13.12
C SER A 1045 40.85 -14.56 12.94
N SER A 1046 40.09 -13.83 12.11
CA SER A 1046 38.63 -13.96 11.94
C SER A 1046 38.16 -15.38 11.63
N ASN A 1047 38.94 -16.19 10.89
CA ASN A 1047 38.62 -17.60 10.64
C ASN A 1047 38.51 -18.45 11.93
N LYS A 1048 39.21 -18.06 13.00
CA LYS A 1048 39.13 -18.71 14.32
C LYS A 1048 37.89 -18.30 15.11
N PHE A 1049 37.12 -17.31 14.65
CA PHE A 1049 35.86 -16.88 15.27
C PHE A 1049 34.65 -17.69 14.80
N VAL A 1050 34.82 -18.54 13.79
CA VAL A 1050 33.74 -19.37 13.20
C VAL A 1050 33.85 -20.81 13.70
N GLU A 1051 32.74 -21.39 14.14
CA GLU A 1051 32.67 -22.80 14.53
C GLU A 1051 32.52 -23.69 13.26
N ASN A 1052 33.30 -24.76 13.13
CA ASN A 1052 33.14 -25.73 12.03
C ASN A 1052 31.99 -26.71 12.36
N SER A 1053 30.75 -26.33 12.05
CA SER A 1053 29.61 -27.25 12.08
C SER A 1053 29.56 -28.10 10.82
N HIS A 1054 29.61 -29.43 10.96
CA HIS A 1054 29.33 -30.38 9.89
C HIS A 1054 27.82 -30.44 9.63
N GLY A 1055 27.28 -29.49 8.85
CA GLY A 1055 25.88 -29.49 8.42
C GLY A 1055 25.49 -28.22 7.64
N THR A 1056 24.46 -28.31 6.80
CA THR A 1056 23.93 -27.26 5.90
C THR A 1056 23.24 -26.07 6.61
N GLY A 1057 23.37 -25.94 7.94
CA GLY A 1057 22.81 -24.85 8.73
C GLY A 1057 23.67 -23.57 8.73
N LEU A 1058 23.07 -22.42 9.08
CA LEU A 1058 23.76 -21.13 9.22
C LEU A 1058 24.98 -21.25 10.15
N LYS A 1059 26.15 -20.82 9.65
CA LYS A 1059 27.38 -20.68 10.44
C LYS A 1059 27.16 -19.69 11.59
N ASN A 1060 27.67 -20.00 12.78
CA ASN A 1060 27.58 -19.16 13.97
C ASN A 1060 28.99 -18.85 14.53
N VAL A 1061 29.10 -17.78 15.32
CA VAL A 1061 30.34 -17.46 16.06
C VAL A 1061 30.58 -18.46 17.19
N ALA A 1062 31.84 -18.87 17.35
CA ALA A 1062 32.28 -19.75 18.41
C ALA A 1062 31.92 -19.23 19.81
N LYS A 1063 31.70 -20.14 20.76
CA LYS A 1063 31.37 -19.79 22.16
C LYS A 1063 32.44 -18.89 22.78
N ILE A 1064 32.05 -17.99 23.69
CA ILE A 1064 32.97 -17.01 24.30
C ILE A 1064 34.14 -17.72 25.00
N GLU A 1065 33.90 -18.88 25.63
CA GLU A 1065 34.96 -19.67 26.26
C GLU A 1065 36.04 -20.08 25.25
N VAL A 1066 35.64 -20.51 24.05
CA VAL A 1066 36.55 -20.86 22.96
C VAL A 1066 37.30 -19.63 22.44
N LEU A 1067 36.62 -18.49 22.30
CA LEU A 1067 37.25 -17.25 21.86
C LEU A 1067 38.30 -16.76 22.87
N LYS A 1068 38.03 -16.88 24.17
CA LYS A 1068 38.97 -16.48 25.22
C LYS A 1068 40.28 -17.27 25.17
N ASP A 1069 40.25 -18.52 24.71
CA ASP A 1069 41.40 -19.41 24.61
C ASP A 1069 42.26 -19.19 23.36
N ILE A 1070 41.83 -18.35 22.42
CA ILE A 1070 42.64 -18.03 21.24
C ILE A 1070 43.93 -17.34 21.69
N LEU A 1071 45.07 -17.91 21.29
CA LEU A 1071 46.38 -17.33 21.52
C LEU A 1071 46.72 -16.29 20.46
N ILE A 1072 47.09 -15.08 20.89
CA ILE A 1072 47.64 -14.03 20.04
C ILE A 1072 49.03 -13.62 20.53
N PRO A 1073 49.99 -13.33 19.63
CA PRO A 1073 51.25 -12.72 19.99
C PRO A 1073 51.03 -11.27 20.45
N VAL A 1074 51.70 -10.87 21.54
CA VAL A 1074 51.73 -9.49 22.03
C VAL A 1074 53.20 -9.04 22.08
N PRO A 1075 53.74 -8.44 21.01
CA PRO A 1075 55.11 -7.93 20.98
C PRO A 1075 55.23 -6.59 21.73
N SER A 1076 56.43 -5.99 21.79
CA SER A 1076 56.60 -4.66 22.39
C SER A 1076 55.76 -3.59 21.68
N LEU A 1077 55.37 -2.51 22.36
CA LEU A 1077 54.55 -1.43 21.75
C LEU A 1077 55.22 -0.83 20.50
N ALA A 1078 56.54 -0.64 20.51
CA ALA A 1078 57.28 -0.14 19.35
C ALA A 1078 57.17 -1.10 18.14
N GLU A 1079 57.19 -2.41 18.38
CA GLU A 1079 57.00 -3.40 17.33
C GLU A 1079 55.54 -3.46 16.85
N GLN A 1080 54.57 -3.24 17.74
CA GLN A 1080 53.16 -3.12 17.36
C GLN A 1080 52.94 -1.91 16.45
N GLU A 1081 53.49 -0.74 16.79
CA GLU A 1081 53.43 0.47 15.97
C GLU A 1081 54.09 0.27 14.59
N ARG A 1082 55.24 -0.42 14.54
CA ARG A 1082 55.91 -0.78 13.29
C ARG A 1082 55.01 -1.66 12.40
N ILE A 1083 54.40 -2.70 12.97
CA ILE A 1083 53.50 -3.61 12.24
C ILE A 1083 52.25 -2.87 11.75
N VAL A 1084 51.65 -2.02 12.59
CA VAL A 1084 50.47 -1.21 12.22
C VAL A 1084 50.81 -0.32 11.02
N SER A 1085 51.91 0.44 11.10
CA SER A 1085 52.33 1.34 10.01
C SER A 1085 52.62 0.59 8.70
N GLU A 1086 53.22 -0.60 8.78
CA GLU A 1086 53.47 -1.45 7.63
C GLU A 1086 52.16 -1.93 6.97
N ILE A 1087 51.21 -2.40 7.79
CA ILE A 1087 49.91 -2.91 7.28
C ILE A 1087 49.03 -1.76 6.74
N GLU A 1088 48.99 -0.61 7.40
CA GLU A 1088 48.27 0.58 6.91
C GLU A 1088 48.78 1.00 5.53
N THR A 1089 50.10 0.88 5.29
CA THR A 1089 50.70 1.12 3.96
C THR A 1089 50.15 0.13 2.93
N TYR A 1090 50.11 -1.17 3.26
CA TYR A 1090 49.56 -2.19 2.36
C TYR A 1090 48.05 -2.01 2.10
N GLU A 1091 47.27 -1.70 3.13
CA GLU A 1091 45.83 -1.44 3.00
C GLU A 1091 45.55 -0.18 2.17
N SER A 1092 46.37 0.86 2.30
CA SER A 1092 46.29 2.05 1.44
C SER A 1092 46.53 1.72 -0.03
N GLU A 1093 47.51 0.87 -0.35
CA GLU A 1093 47.77 0.44 -1.74
C GLU A 1093 46.64 -0.44 -2.28
N ILE A 1094 46.06 -1.32 -1.45
CA ILE A 1094 44.86 -2.09 -1.81
C ILE A 1094 43.68 -1.15 -2.11
N ALA A 1095 43.49 -0.09 -1.31
CA ALA A 1095 42.42 0.88 -1.52
C ALA A 1095 42.59 1.64 -2.84
N LYS A 1096 43.82 2.08 -3.16
CA LYS A 1096 44.15 2.71 -4.45
C LYS A 1096 43.87 1.77 -5.62
N ALA A 1097 44.32 0.51 -5.55
CA ALA A 1097 44.10 -0.49 -6.59
C ALA A 1097 42.60 -0.78 -6.82
N LYS A 1098 41.80 -0.87 -5.74
CA LYS A 1098 40.34 -1.02 -5.84
C LYS A 1098 39.68 0.19 -6.51
N ALA A 1099 40.12 1.40 -6.20
CA ALA A 1099 39.60 2.62 -6.82
C ALA A 1099 39.89 2.65 -8.33
N ILE A 1100 41.09 2.24 -8.75
CA ILE A 1100 41.44 2.10 -10.17
C ILE A 1100 40.50 1.11 -10.86
N MET A 1101 40.34 -0.10 -10.31
CA MET A 1101 39.46 -1.13 -10.88
C MET A 1101 38.01 -0.66 -11.01
N ALA A 1102 37.50 0.10 -10.04
CA ALA A 1102 36.14 0.67 -10.08
C ALA A 1102 35.97 1.73 -11.18
N SER A 1103 37.04 2.44 -11.56
CA SER A 1103 37.01 3.47 -12.62
C SER A 1103 37.11 2.92 -14.05
N CYS A 1104 37.64 1.70 -14.23
CA CYS A 1104 37.90 1.11 -15.55
C CYS A 1104 36.68 1.04 -16.48
N PRO A 1105 35.46 0.65 -16.03
CA PRO A 1105 34.28 0.60 -16.90
C PRO A 1105 33.91 1.95 -17.51
N GLU A 1106 33.90 3.03 -16.71
CA GLU A 1106 33.56 4.36 -17.20
C GLU A 1106 34.63 4.90 -18.15
N ARG A 1107 35.92 4.64 -17.88
CA ARG A 1107 37.01 5.01 -18.78
C ARG A 1107 36.88 4.34 -20.16
N LYS A 1108 36.54 3.05 -20.20
CA LYS A 1108 36.27 2.34 -21.47
C LYS A 1108 35.09 2.93 -22.22
N LYS A 1109 34.03 3.31 -21.52
CA LYS A 1109 32.87 4.00 -22.09
C LYS A 1109 33.28 5.37 -22.67
N MET A 1110 34.09 6.16 -21.96
CA MET A 1110 34.62 7.43 -22.47
C MET A 1110 35.49 7.26 -23.74
N ILE A 1111 36.30 6.20 -23.82
CA ILE A 1111 37.07 5.85 -25.03
C ILE A 1111 36.11 5.60 -26.20
N LEU A 1112 35.06 4.80 -25.99
CA LEU A 1112 34.05 4.54 -27.03
C LEU A 1112 33.32 5.82 -27.44
N GLU A 1113 32.93 6.67 -26.49
CA GLU A 1113 32.27 7.95 -26.81
C GLU A 1113 33.18 8.87 -27.62
N LYS A 1114 34.46 8.98 -27.28
CA LYS A 1114 35.46 9.77 -28.05
C LYS A 1114 35.56 9.32 -29.51
N TRP A 1115 35.52 8.02 -29.77
CA TRP A 1115 35.74 7.46 -31.10
C TRP A 1115 34.46 7.30 -31.93
N LEU A 1116 33.31 7.08 -31.28
CA LEU A 1116 32.04 6.74 -31.94
C LEU A 1116 31.03 7.89 -31.99
N ARG A 1117 31.11 8.85 -31.05
CA ARG A 1117 30.37 10.12 -31.12
C ARG A 1117 31.28 11.21 -31.69
#